data_AF-A0A2N1XG07-F1
#
_entry.id   AF-A0A2N1XG07-F1
#
_cell.length_a   1.000
_cell.length_b   1.000
_cell.length_c   1.000
_cell.angle_alpha   90.00
_cell.angle_beta   90.00
_cell.angle_gamma   90.00
#
_symmetry.space_group_name_H-M   'P 1'
#
loop_
_entity.id
_entity.type
_entity.pdbx_description
1 polymer ?
#
loop_
_entity_poly.entity_id
_entity_poly.type
_entity_poly.pdbx_seq_one_letter_code
_entity_poly.pdbx_strand_id
1 'polypeptide(L)'
;MPTPSRKAEHSDFSLSVAANDASRRNDAAVTCVYAIAHTPVRLWGIDAQTRLRRQVAQLPNLRWIDDLSEAGDTPVVIVRADYLFEVRTLKALALQSDVVLYCGADERAAAVQLTHADRAQAQRWLADRDGEPPVALRKITADALSRFDATLRRAETPLLEPVSAERRGELESMLYGNAYKGITDLVTKWLWPAPARRGVRWCADNGITPNAVTSFGLLLVLGAGFAFWQGHYALGLAMGWVMTWLDTVDGKLARVTVQSSRIGHLMDHGVDLIHPPFWYVLWGVSLVGFQPVFGLDLAAINGLIIGGYVGGRVIEGVFDRLLGCSVFAWRPFDAWFRLITARRNPALILLSAGVIAGRPDLGLVAVALWTAVSTAVLIVRMMQGIAQRVRCGALESWLADGNQAQQQYPRSFRTFANTRAAYAGAAPEAAQSSVRSANAIALHAWLEQHSDGAEFAADPTVAALLDVLRKRFGDSLSAVLIYGSYLRGKRDTVLDFYVLLEDYRALPWWQTMLCCIVSPNVYQIKVDSGGKEIRAKCAALSLGCFERAVRRDFHSYFWARFAQPSKIVYCNDQTTRNRVVTALANAARTFIGRALPVLPPSLSTHDLWAGALLHTYRSELRVEKPGRIEALVDAEPEYYRTVTPLLDIPALQPAASGEPEQWCADVSAGARRRGALEWRLRRIVGKVLTVFRVATAATMFDAPLDYILWKIERHTGMRAKPNALQRRWPLVFAWPLLWGLYRRGAFR
;
A
#
# COMPACT_ATOMS: atom_id res chain seq x y z
N MET A 1 -61.65 -25.75 21.76
CA MET A 1 -61.33 -25.32 20.38
C MET A 1 -61.72 -23.85 20.27
N PRO A 2 -60.99 -22.92 19.61
CA PRO A 2 -59.84 -23.02 18.68
C PRO A 2 -58.59 -22.16 19.08
N THR A 3 -57.52 -22.22 18.27
CA THR A 3 -56.26 -21.40 18.27
C THR A 3 -56.46 -19.94 17.80
N PRO A 4 -55.43 -19.01 17.73
CA PRO A 4 -54.03 -18.98 18.22
C PRO A 4 -53.57 -17.62 18.89
N SER A 5 -52.40 -17.54 19.55
CA SER A 5 -51.65 -16.26 19.65
C SER A 5 -50.14 -16.36 20.03
N ARG A 6 -49.29 -15.71 19.21
CA ARG A 6 -47.97 -15.04 19.43
C ARG A 6 -46.80 -15.83 20.05
N LYS A 7 -45.64 -16.07 19.41
CA LYS A 7 -44.56 -15.22 18.82
C LYS A 7 -43.88 -14.21 19.77
N ALA A 8 -42.57 -14.46 19.97
CA ALA A 8 -41.42 -13.55 20.11
C ALA A 8 -40.80 -13.34 21.51
N GLU A 9 -39.82 -14.18 21.87
CA GLU A 9 -38.74 -13.88 22.83
C GLU A 9 -37.41 -14.37 22.23
N HIS A 10 -36.74 -13.54 21.43
CA HIS A 10 -35.31 -13.66 21.09
C HIS A 10 -34.87 -12.37 20.37
N SER A 11 -34.80 -11.26 21.11
CA SER A 11 -34.17 -10.02 20.60
C SER A 11 -33.45 -9.17 21.66
N ASP A 12 -33.51 -9.49 22.96
CA ASP A 12 -33.11 -8.53 23.99
C ASP A 12 -31.67 -8.66 24.53
N PHE A 13 -30.90 -9.67 24.10
CA PHE A 13 -29.52 -9.83 24.58
C PHE A 13 -28.45 -9.10 23.73
N SER A 14 -28.81 -8.64 22.53
CA SER A 14 -27.86 -8.01 21.57
C SER A 14 -27.87 -6.48 21.63
N LEU A 15 -28.93 -5.88 22.19
CA LEU A 15 -29.10 -4.43 22.29
C LEU A 15 -28.46 -3.83 23.56
N SER A 16 -28.35 -4.60 24.65
CA SER A 16 -27.74 -4.09 25.89
C SER A 16 -26.22 -3.99 25.84
N VAL A 17 -25.54 -4.83 25.03
CA VAL A 17 -24.08 -4.77 24.84
C VAL A 17 -23.68 -3.63 23.89
N ALA A 18 -24.49 -3.35 22.86
CA ALA A 18 -24.25 -2.22 21.95
C ALA A 18 -24.60 -0.85 22.59
N ALA A 19 -25.60 -0.79 23.47
CA ALA A 19 -25.91 0.41 24.26
C ALA A 19 -24.83 0.70 25.32
N ASN A 20 -24.21 -0.33 25.90
CA ASN A 20 -23.09 -0.17 26.83
C ASN A 20 -21.76 0.25 26.15
N ASP A 21 -21.58 -0.05 24.86
CA ASP A 21 -20.40 0.39 24.09
C ASP A 21 -20.58 1.79 23.48
N ALA A 22 -21.84 2.24 23.31
CA ALA A 22 -22.19 3.61 22.95
C ALA A 22 -22.13 4.57 24.14
N SER A 23 -22.49 4.13 25.35
CA SER A 23 -22.34 4.93 26.58
C SER A 23 -20.87 5.09 27.00
N ARG A 24 -20.01 4.10 26.75
CA ARG A 24 -18.55 4.18 27.02
C ARG A 24 -17.76 5.06 26.04
N ARG A 25 -18.34 5.47 24.91
CA ARG A 25 -17.67 6.38 23.95
C ARG A 25 -17.84 7.86 24.28
N ASN A 26 -18.66 8.21 25.28
CA ASN A 26 -19.04 9.60 25.54
C ASN A 26 -18.34 10.26 26.74
N ASP A 27 -17.46 9.55 27.45
CA ASP A 27 -16.64 10.10 28.54
C ASP A 27 -15.19 10.38 28.11
N ALA A 28 -15.00 10.85 26.88
CA ALA A 28 -13.73 11.52 26.56
C ALA A 28 -13.74 12.88 27.27
N ALA A 29 -12.87 13.05 28.27
CA ALA A 29 -12.73 14.32 28.98
C ALA A 29 -12.63 15.48 27.99
N VAL A 30 -13.61 16.39 28.05
CA VAL A 30 -13.63 17.59 27.20
C VAL A 30 -12.40 18.43 27.53
N THR A 31 -11.75 19.01 26.54
CA THR A 31 -10.63 19.95 26.73
C THR A 31 -11.05 21.32 26.24
N CYS A 32 -10.93 22.34 27.08
CA CYS A 32 -11.23 23.72 26.72
C CYS A 32 -10.10 24.31 25.87
N VAL A 33 -10.44 25.14 24.88
CA VAL A 33 -9.47 25.82 24.01
C VAL A 33 -9.66 27.32 24.14
N TYR A 34 -8.58 28.01 24.51
CA TYR A 34 -8.53 29.46 24.66
C TYR A 34 -7.46 30.03 23.74
N ALA A 35 -7.76 31.10 23.03
CA ALA A 35 -6.81 31.75 22.14
C ALA A 35 -6.29 33.06 22.72
N ILE A 36 -4.98 33.25 22.67
CA ILE A 36 -4.29 34.50 23.00
C ILE A 36 -3.67 35.12 21.74
N ALA A 37 -3.22 36.37 21.87
CA ALA A 37 -2.68 37.19 20.79
C ALA A 37 -3.71 37.47 19.66
N HIS A 38 -3.38 38.47 18.85
CA HIS A 38 -4.17 38.86 17.70
C HIS A 38 -3.26 39.09 16.50
N THR A 39 -3.72 38.71 15.31
CA THR A 39 -3.07 39.04 14.05
C THR A 39 -4.08 39.72 13.13
N PRO A 40 -3.74 40.87 12.52
CA PRO A 40 -4.62 41.52 11.54
C PRO A 40 -4.64 40.78 10.19
N VAL A 41 -3.72 39.82 9.98
CA VAL A 41 -3.58 39.09 8.72
C VAL A 41 -4.75 38.11 8.55
N ARG A 42 -5.53 38.30 7.49
CA ARG A 42 -6.59 37.36 7.09
C ARG A 42 -6.07 36.41 6.02
N LEU A 43 -6.32 35.12 6.21
CA LEU A 43 -5.98 34.07 5.24
C LEU A 43 -7.28 33.56 4.62
N TRP A 44 -7.43 33.71 3.30
CA TRP A 44 -8.68 33.38 2.58
C TRP A 44 -9.91 34.11 3.16
N GLY A 45 -9.77 35.42 3.39
CA GLY A 45 -10.86 36.29 3.86
C GLY A 45 -11.25 36.13 5.33
N ILE A 46 -10.67 35.15 6.06
CA ILE A 46 -11.00 34.89 7.46
C ILE A 46 -9.84 35.23 8.41
N ASP A 47 -10.17 35.77 9.58
CA ASP A 47 -9.22 36.02 10.66
C ASP A 47 -8.85 34.73 11.41
N ALA A 48 -7.74 34.79 12.15
CA ALA A 48 -7.18 33.62 12.82
C ALA A 48 -8.06 33.07 13.95
N GLN A 49 -8.74 33.93 14.72
CA GLN A 49 -9.61 33.47 15.81
C GLN A 49 -10.86 32.79 15.28
N THR A 50 -11.51 33.37 14.26
CA THR A 50 -12.63 32.72 13.56
C THR A 50 -12.21 31.37 12.99
N ARG A 51 -11.01 31.28 12.40
CA ARG A 51 -10.46 30.01 11.89
C ARG A 51 -10.31 28.99 13.01
N LEU A 52 -9.65 29.33 14.11
CA LEU A 52 -9.44 28.45 15.27
C LEU A 52 -10.78 27.99 15.88
N ARG A 53 -11.72 28.91 16.10
CA ARG A 53 -13.06 28.60 16.63
C ARG A 53 -13.79 27.59 15.74
N ARG A 54 -13.71 27.74 14.42
CA ARG A 54 -14.26 26.76 13.46
C ARG A 54 -13.54 25.42 13.50
N GLN A 55 -12.22 25.40 13.66
CA GLN A 55 -11.44 24.15 13.78
C GLN A 55 -11.78 23.39 15.06
N VAL A 56 -11.91 24.11 16.19
CA VAL A 56 -12.32 23.54 17.48
C VAL A 56 -13.73 22.96 17.40
N ALA A 57 -14.68 23.65 16.75
CA ALA A 57 -16.04 23.16 16.57
C ALA A 57 -16.15 21.85 15.73
N GLN A 58 -15.11 21.49 14.96
CA GLN A 58 -15.07 20.21 14.25
C GLN A 58 -14.69 19.02 15.14
N LEU A 59 -14.16 19.28 16.35
CA LEU A 59 -13.64 18.28 17.26
C LEU A 59 -14.61 18.11 18.44
N PRO A 60 -15.28 16.95 18.58
CA PRO A 60 -16.33 16.77 19.60
C PRO A 60 -15.81 16.81 21.03
N ASN A 61 -14.51 16.57 21.24
CA ASN A 61 -13.85 16.57 22.54
C ASN A 61 -13.22 17.93 22.90
N LEU A 62 -13.36 18.96 22.05
CA LEU A 62 -12.85 20.30 22.33
C LEU A 62 -13.99 21.30 22.47
N ARG A 63 -13.85 22.21 23.43
CA ARG A 63 -14.80 23.31 23.65
C ARG A 63 -14.07 24.64 23.58
N TRP A 64 -14.52 25.54 22.69
CA TRP A 64 -14.02 26.92 22.68
C TRP A 64 -14.52 27.67 23.91
N ILE A 65 -13.65 28.46 24.53
CA ILE A 65 -13.97 29.37 25.64
C ILE A 65 -13.44 30.76 25.34
N ASP A 66 -14.20 31.79 25.72
CA ASP A 66 -13.82 33.19 25.51
C ASP A 66 -13.12 33.76 26.77
N ASP A 67 -13.32 33.14 27.94
CA ASP A 67 -12.56 33.38 29.18
C ASP A 67 -11.99 32.07 29.78
N LEU A 68 -10.74 32.10 30.24
CA LEU A 68 -10.06 31.00 30.93
C LEU A 68 -10.77 30.55 32.21
N SER A 69 -11.52 31.45 32.85
CA SER A 69 -12.32 31.12 34.05
C SER A 69 -13.43 30.10 33.74
N GLU A 70 -13.94 30.07 32.51
CA GLU A 70 -15.02 29.16 32.08
C GLU A 70 -14.63 27.68 32.04
N ALA A 71 -13.33 27.37 32.12
CA ALA A 71 -12.83 26.01 32.06
C ALA A 71 -13.07 25.22 33.37
N GLY A 72 -13.21 25.87 34.52
CA GLY A 72 -13.28 25.17 35.82
C GLY A 72 -12.06 24.26 36.01
N ASP A 73 -12.23 23.01 36.42
CA ASP A 73 -11.13 22.02 36.56
C ASP A 73 -10.78 21.28 35.25
N THR A 74 -11.44 21.64 34.14
CA THR A 74 -11.26 20.98 32.85
C THR A 74 -9.89 21.28 32.24
N PRO A 75 -9.19 20.31 31.61
CA PRO A 75 -7.94 20.58 30.92
C PRO A 75 -8.08 21.70 29.87
N VAL A 76 -7.05 22.53 29.71
CA VAL A 76 -7.06 23.70 28.81
C VAL A 76 -5.91 23.63 27.81
N VAL A 77 -6.21 23.92 26.56
CA VAL A 77 -5.21 24.23 25.53
C VAL A 77 -5.24 25.74 25.26
N ILE A 78 -4.13 26.42 25.56
CA ILE A 78 -3.94 27.82 25.23
C ILE A 78 -3.17 27.89 23.90
N VAL A 79 -3.77 28.49 22.87
CA VAL A 79 -3.15 28.64 21.54
C VAL A 79 -2.88 30.10 21.24
N ARG A 80 -1.82 30.39 20.50
CA ARG A 80 -1.58 31.74 19.98
C ARG A 80 -2.18 31.94 18.59
N ALA A 81 -3.03 32.95 18.42
CA ALA A 81 -3.71 33.21 17.14
C ALA A 81 -2.78 33.78 16.05
N ASP A 82 -1.54 34.15 16.37
CA ASP A 82 -0.50 34.52 15.39
C ASP A 82 0.23 33.29 14.81
N TYR A 83 -0.23 32.07 15.08
CA TYR A 83 0.19 30.84 14.41
C TYR A 83 -0.98 30.16 13.69
N LEU A 84 -0.65 29.52 12.57
CA LEU A 84 -1.57 28.71 11.78
C LEU A 84 -1.49 27.24 12.21
N PHE A 85 -2.58 26.73 12.78
CA PHE A 85 -2.71 25.34 13.19
C PHE A 85 -3.51 24.51 12.20
N GLU A 86 -3.20 23.23 12.12
CA GLU A 86 -4.07 22.22 11.54
C GLU A 86 -5.02 21.61 12.58
N VAL A 87 -6.18 21.12 12.14
CA VAL A 87 -7.15 20.42 13.01
C VAL A 87 -6.51 19.22 13.72
N ARG A 88 -5.65 18.47 13.02
CA ARG A 88 -4.93 17.33 13.62
C ARG A 88 -3.91 17.76 14.68
N THR A 89 -3.28 18.93 14.52
CA THR A 89 -2.35 19.49 15.52
C THR A 89 -3.10 19.76 16.81
N LEU A 90 -4.25 20.44 16.74
CA LEU A 90 -5.11 20.73 17.90
C LEU A 90 -5.61 19.44 18.57
N LYS A 91 -6.08 18.47 17.77
CA LYS A 91 -6.55 17.17 18.28
C LYS A 91 -5.44 16.40 18.99
N ALA A 92 -4.23 16.33 18.42
CA ALA A 92 -3.11 15.61 19.01
C ALA A 92 -2.57 16.31 20.27
N LEU A 93 -2.52 17.64 20.25
CA LEU A 93 -2.09 18.45 21.38
C LEU A 93 -3.03 18.29 22.58
N ALA A 94 -4.35 18.26 22.35
CA ALA A 94 -5.34 18.09 23.42
C ALA A 94 -5.27 16.72 24.13
N LEU A 95 -4.62 15.72 23.53
CA LEU A 95 -4.40 14.40 24.15
C LEU A 95 -3.12 14.33 24.99
N GLN A 96 -2.32 15.40 25.01
CA GLN A 96 -1.13 15.49 25.85
C GLN A 96 -1.50 15.98 27.25
N SER A 97 -0.53 15.98 28.16
CA SER A 97 -0.68 16.51 29.51
C SER A 97 0.55 17.34 29.87
N ASP A 98 0.32 18.60 30.22
CA ASP A 98 1.32 19.55 30.71
C ASP A 98 2.53 19.67 29.74
N VAL A 99 2.23 20.11 28.51
CA VAL A 99 3.22 20.26 27.43
C VAL A 99 3.18 21.64 26.78
N VAL A 100 4.34 22.08 26.27
CA VAL A 100 4.45 23.25 25.40
C VAL A 100 4.80 22.82 23.98
N LEU A 101 3.99 23.26 23.02
CA LEU A 101 4.22 23.04 21.60
C LEU A 101 5.03 24.18 20.98
N TYR A 102 6.23 23.86 20.52
CA TYR A 102 7.11 24.77 19.79
C TYR A 102 6.94 24.62 18.28
N CYS A 103 6.97 25.75 17.57
CA CYS A 103 7.01 25.77 16.12
C CYS A 103 8.46 25.57 15.64
N GLY A 104 8.67 24.64 14.70
CA GLY A 104 10.00 24.35 14.18
C GLY A 104 10.56 25.44 13.25
N ALA A 105 9.71 26.34 12.73
CA ALA A 105 10.13 27.37 11.78
C ALA A 105 10.81 28.57 12.46
N ASP A 106 10.39 28.91 13.68
CA ASP A 106 10.92 30.05 14.45
C ASP A 106 11.38 29.66 15.86
N GLU A 107 11.34 28.37 16.21
CA GLU A 107 11.71 27.80 17.50
C GLU A 107 11.00 28.44 18.71
N ARG A 108 9.80 29.00 18.50
CA ARG A 108 9.01 29.69 19.53
C ARG A 108 7.81 28.89 20.00
N ALA A 109 7.37 29.18 21.23
CA ALA A 109 6.20 28.54 21.81
C ALA A 109 4.91 29.04 21.11
N ALA A 110 4.16 28.10 20.52
CA ALA A 110 2.93 28.40 19.77
C ALA A 110 1.66 28.04 20.55
N ALA A 111 1.71 27.00 21.39
CA ALA A 111 0.58 26.57 22.21
C ALA A 111 1.05 25.82 23.48
N VAL A 112 0.18 25.74 24.48
CA VAL A 112 0.39 25.00 25.72
C VAL A 112 -0.84 24.16 26.02
N GLN A 113 -0.66 22.90 26.41
CA GLN A 113 -1.73 22.08 27.01
C GLN A 113 -1.46 21.97 28.51
N LEU A 114 -2.49 22.21 29.31
CA LEU A 114 -2.46 22.24 30.77
C LEU A 114 -3.52 21.31 31.32
N THR A 115 -3.10 20.35 32.15
CA THR A 115 -4.00 19.48 32.91
C THR A 115 -3.89 19.81 34.40
N HIS A 116 -2.66 20.01 34.90
CA HIS A 116 -2.38 20.19 36.32
C HIS A 116 -1.62 21.49 36.64
N ALA A 117 -0.93 22.08 35.66
CA ALA A 117 -0.12 23.28 35.86
C ALA A 117 -0.94 24.60 35.97
N ASP A 118 -0.35 25.61 36.60
CA ASP A 118 -0.97 26.94 36.79
C ASP A 118 -1.24 27.64 35.45
N ARG A 119 -2.53 27.87 35.17
CA ARG A 119 -3.01 28.47 33.92
C ARG A 119 -2.63 29.94 33.77
N ALA A 120 -2.66 30.71 34.85
CA ALA A 120 -2.37 32.15 34.81
C ALA A 120 -0.87 32.41 34.61
N GLN A 121 -0.02 31.55 35.18
CA GLN A 121 1.42 31.59 34.94
C GLN A 121 1.75 31.15 33.50
N ALA A 122 1.18 30.04 33.04
CA ALA A 122 1.43 29.51 31.69
C ALA A 122 0.95 30.47 30.58
N GLN A 123 -0.20 31.14 30.76
CA GLN A 123 -0.69 32.15 29.82
C GLN A 123 0.29 33.33 29.69
N ARG A 124 0.76 33.87 30.82
CA ARG A 124 1.71 34.99 30.85
C ARG A 124 3.04 34.61 30.20
N TRP A 125 3.53 33.41 30.49
CA TRP A 125 4.76 32.89 29.88
C TRP A 125 4.61 32.69 28.37
N LEU A 126 3.50 32.08 27.90
CA LEU A 126 3.27 31.87 26.47
C LEU A 126 3.14 33.18 25.67
N ALA A 127 2.73 34.27 26.32
CA ALA A 127 2.68 35.60 25.70
C ALA A 127 4.07 36.12 25.31
N ASP A 128 5.10 35.83 26.12
CA ASP A 128 6.49 36.26 25.93
C ASP A 128 7.23 35.49 24.81
N ARG A 129 6.66 34.35 24.36
CA ARG A 129 7.10 33.46 23.26
C ARG A 129 8.49 32.81 23.37
N ASP A 130 9.40 33.37 24.16
CA ASP A 130 10.81 33.00 24.21
C ASP A 130 11.19 32.34 25.55
N GLY A 131 12.17 31.42 25.51
CA GLY A 131 12.73 30.75 26.69
C GLY A 131 12.42 29.25 26.83
N GLU A 132 13.09 28.61 27.77
CA GLU A 132 12.81 27.23 28.18
C GLU A 132 11.43 27.15 28.87
N PRO A 133 10.69 26.03 28.71
CA PRO A 133 9.39 25.89 29.34
C PRO A 133 9.54 25.95 30.87
N PRO A 134 8.51 26.42 31.60
CA PRO A 134 8.44 26.28 33.05
C PRO A 134 8.71 24.83 33.47
N VAL A 135 9.36 24.60 34.61
CA VAL A 135 9.81 23.27 35.07
C VAL A 135 8.68 22.20 35.05
N ALA A 136 7.43 22.62 35.23
CA ALA A 136 6.26 21.75 35.23
C ALA A 136 5.77 21.34 33.81
N LEU A 137 6.30 21.93 32.73
CA LEU A 137 5.82 21.72 31.36
C LEU A 137 6.89 21.08 30.48
N ARG A 138 6.51 20.02 29.75
CA ARG A 138 7.42 19.32 28.84
C ARG A 138 7.43 19.96 27.44
N LYS A 139 8.62 20.26 26.92
CA LYS A 139 8.83 20.74 25.55
C LYS A 139 8.51 19.65 24.53
N ILE A 140 7.67 19.97 23.55
CA ILE A 140 7.40 19.13 22.37
C ILE A 140 7.42 19.98 21.10
N THR A 141 7.75 19.36 19.97
CA THR A 141 7.65 19.96 18.64
C THR A 141 6.49 19.33 17.86
N ALA A 142 6.10 19.95 16.74
CA ALA A 142 5.06 19.40 15.86
C ALA A 142 5.37 17.96 15.38
N ASP A 143 6.65 17.61 15.20
CA ASP A 143 7.07 16.26 14.83
C ASP A 143 6.77 15.22 15.91
N ALA A 144 6.88 15.58 17.19
CA ALA A 144 6.56 14.69 18.30
C ALA A 144 5.06 14.39 18.41
N LEU A 145 4.19 15.21 17.79
CA LEU A 145 2.75 14.98 17.68
C LEU A 145 2.38 14.02 16.54
N SER A 146 3.35 13.58 15.71
CA SER A 146 3.09 12.72 14.56
C SER A 146 2.72 11.28 14.97
N ARG A 147 1.45 10.92 14.83
CA ARG A 147 0.97 9.53 14.73
C ARG A 147 0.12 9.39 13.46
N PHE A 148 0.21 8.23 12.83
CA PHE A 148 -0.43 7.86 11.55
C PHE A 148 -1.95 8.20 11.53
N ASP A 149 -2.39 9.01 10.56
CA ASP A 149 -3.82 9.32 10.33
C ASP A 149 -4.42 8.37 9.29
N ALA A 150 -5.22 7.41 9.75
CA ALA A 150 -5.87 6.40 8.91
C ALA A 150 -6.93 6.98 7.96
N THR A 151 -7.47 8.17 8.26
CA THR A 151 -8.53 8.84 7.49
C THR A 151 -7.97 9.62 6.30
N LEU A 152 -6.81 10.27 6.47
CA LEU A 152 -6.15 11.06 5.41
C LEU A 152 -5.02 10.31 4.69
N ARG A 153 -4.59 9.14 5.20
CA ARG A 153 -3.59 8.25 4.58
C ARG A 153 -2.24 8.95 4.33
N ARG A 154 -1.76 9.74 5.30
CA ARG A 154 -0.47 10.46 5.21
C ARG A 154 0.33 10.39 6.52
N ALA A 155 1.64 10.23 6.39
CA ALA A 155 2.63 10.24 7.47
C ALA A 155 3.50 11.51 7.39
N GLU A 156 2.88 12.69 7.42
CA GLU A 156 3.58 13.98 7.38
C GLU A 156 3.41 14.74 8.70
N THR A 157 4.37 15.58 9.07
CA THR A 157 4.31 16.48 10.23
C THR A 157 3.04 17.36 10.18
N PRO A 158 2.29 17.50 11.29
CA PRO A 158 1.17 18.44 11.42
C PRO A 158 1.57 19.88 11.08
N LEU A 159 0.73 20.62 10.32
CA LEU A 159 1.03 22.01 9.97
C LEU A 159 1.00 22.90 11.23
N LEU A 160 2.10 23.65 11.43
CA LEU A 160 2.27 24.69 12.44
C LEU A 160 3.23 25.75 11.90
N GLU A 161 2.72 26.91 11.52
CA GLU A 161 3.50 27.99 10.88
C GLU A 161 3.17 29.37 11.49
N PRO A 162 4.14 30.28 11.68
CA PRO A 162 3.87 31.64 12.11
C PRO A 162 3.16 32.44 11.02
N VAL A 163 2.18 33.25 11.42
CA VAL A 163 1.38 34.10 10.52
C VAL A 163 1.96 35.50 10.47
N SER A 164 2.44 35.90 9.28
CA SER A 164 2.89 37.27 9.00
C SER A 164 2.30 37.80 7.69
N ALA A 165 2.29 39.13 7.53
CA ALA A 165 1.78 39.77 6.32
C ALA A 165 2.61 39.38 5.08
N GLU A 166 3.94 39.28 5.24
CA GLU A 166 4.89 38.88 4.20
C GLU A 166 4.65 37.44 3.73
N ARG A 167 4.36 36.52 4.65
CA ARG A 167 4.11 35.10 4.33
C ARG A 167 2.67 34.80 3.95
N ARG A 168 1.77 35.80 3.88
CA ARG A 168 0.35 35.58 3.58
C ARG A 168 0.13 34.74 2.31
N GLY A 169 0.81 35.10 1.22
CA GLY A 169 0.66 34.41 -0.07
C GLY A 169 1.14 32.96 -0.03
N GLU A 170 2.22 32.70 0.71
CA GLU A 170 2.79 31.37 0.96
C GLU A 170 1.81 30.52 1.77
N LEU A 171 1.35 31.03 2.92
CA LEU A 171 0.42 30.34 3.82
C LEU A 171 -0.93 30.03 3.14
N GLU A 172 -1.46 30.96 2.34
CA GLU A 172 -2.67 30.71 1.55
C GLU A 172 -2.45 29.62 0.48
N SER A 173 -1.27 29.59 -0.14
CA SER A 173 -0.89 28.55 -1.09
C SER A 173 -0.75 27.19 -0.42
N MET A 174 -0.16 27.13 0.79
CA MET A 174 -0.07 25.91 1.60
C MET A 174 -1.46 25.39 1.99
N LEU A 175 -2.35 26.26 2.48
CA LEU A 175 -3.73 25.90 2.82
C LEU A 175 -4.49 25.36 1.61
N TYR A 176 -4.33 25.98 0.45
CA TYR A 176 -4.99 25.55 -0.78
C TYR A 176 -4.41 24.24 -1.34
N GLY A 177 -3.09 24.07 -1.30
CA GLY A 177 -2.40 22.83 -1.69
C GLY A 177 -2.79 21.64 -0.80
N ASN A 178 -2.90 21.85 0.51
CA ASN A 178 -3.36 20.85 1.47
C ASN A 178 -4.81 20.41 1.19
N ALA A 179 -5.61 21.25 0.56
CA ALA A 179 -6.97 20.92 0.17
C ALA A 179 -7.04 20.07 -1.13
N TYR A 180 -5.95 19.73 -1.83
CA TYR A 180 -6.03 18.82 -2.99
C TYR A 180 -5.95 17.33 -2.61
N LYS A 181 -6.82 16.53 -3.23
CA LYS A 181 -6.71 15.07 -3.24
C LYS A 181 -5.59 14.70 -4.21
N GLY A 182 -4.66 13.81 -3.82
CA GLY A 182 -3.46 13.53 -4.62
C GLY A 182 -3.72 12.79 -5.96
N ILE A 183 -4.68 11.86 -5.96
CA ILE A 183 -5.03 11.03 -7.13
C ILE A 183 -6.46 11.36 -7.57
N THR A 184 -6.60 11.99 -8.74
CA THR A 184 -7.88 12.46 -9.33
C THR A 184 -7.88 12.25 -10.85
N ASP A 185 -8.95 12.63 -11.54
CA ASP A 185 -8.98 12.67 -13.02
C ASP A 185 -8.11 13.81 -13.58
N LEU A 186 -7.80 13.74 -14.88
CA LEU A 186 -6.94 14.71 -15.58
C LEU A 186 -7.47 16.14 -15.54
N VAL A 187 -8.79 16.33 -15.58
CA VAL A 187 -9.41 17.66 -15.58
C VAL A 187 -9.24 18.29 -14.21
N THR A 188 -9.64 17.58 -13.15
CA THR A 188 -9.48 18.05 -11.77
C THR A 188 -8.02 18.30 -11.42
N LYS A 189 -7.09 17.55 -12.04
CA LYS A 189 -5.65 17.64 -11.76
C LYS A 189 -4.93 18.76 -12.51
N TRP A 190 -5.30 19.03 -13.75
CA TRP A 190 -4.53 19.94 -14.61
C TRP A 190 -5.34 21.13 -15.14
N LEU A 191 -6.63 20.95 -15.40
CA LEU A 191 -7.47 22.03 -15.93
C LEU A 191 -8.02 22.93 -14.83
N TRP A 192 -8.63 22.33 -13.79
CA TRP A 192 -9.34 23.09 -12.76
C TRP A 192 -8.51 23.80 -11.69
N PRO A 193 -7.27 23.43 -11.36
CA PRO A 193 -6.62 24.04 -10.20
C PRO A 193 -6.43 25.55 -10.27
N ALA A 194 -5.95 26.09 -11.39
CA ALA A 194 -5.75 27.53 -11.52
C ALA A 194 -7.08 28.32 -11.56
N PRO A 195 -8.09 27.92 -12.37
CA PRO A 195 -9.43 28.53 -12.33
C PRO A 195 -10.11 28.43 -10.96
N ALA A 196 -10.08 27.24 -10.34
CA ALA A 196 -10.71 27.02 -9.04
C ALA A 196 -10.05 27.86 -7.94
N ARG A 197 -8.73 28.10 -7.99
CA ARG A 197 -8.06 28.97 -7.02
C ARG A 197 -8.61 30.40 -7.08
N ARG A 198 -8.82 30.93 -8.29
CA ARG A 198 -9.43 32.25 -8.49
C ARG A 198 -10.88 32.28 -8.02
N GLY A 199 -11.67 31.25 -8.36
CA GLY A 199 -13.04 31.11 -7.90
C GLY A 199 -13.16 31.07 -6.37
N VAL A 200 -12.33 30.26 -5.71
CA VAL A 200 -12.28 30.18 -4.24
C VAL A 200 -11.92 31.52 -3.62
N ARG A 201 -10.95 32.25 -4.19
CA ARG A 201 -10.57 33.58 -3.68
C ARG A 201 -11.73 34.55 -3.82
N TRP A 202 -12.34 34.62 -5.01
CA TRP A 202 -13.49 35.47 -5.25
C TRP A 202 -14.65 35.15 -4.31
N CYS A 203 -14.99 33.87 -4.11
CA CYS A 203 -16.03 33.48 -3.15
C CYS A 203 -15.69 33.89 -1.71
N ALA A 204 -14.44 33.66 -1.29
CA ALA A 204 -13.99 34.02 0.05
C ALA A 204 -14.03 35.54 0.30
N ASP A 205 -13.59 36.33 -0.68
CA ASP A 205 -13.55 37.79 -0.59
C ASP A 205 -14.97 38.41 -0.59
N ASN A 206 -15.94 37.75 -1.24
CA ASN A 206 -17.35 38.18 -1.28
C ASN A 206 -18.24 37.52 -0.22
N GLY A 207 -17.67 36.74 0.71
CA GLY A 207 -18.43 36.07 1.76
C GLY A 207 -19.41 34.99 1.27
N ILE A 208 -19.23 34.49 0.05
CA ILE A 208 -20.07 33.42 -0.52
C ILE A 208 -19.72 32.11 0.18
N THR A 209 -20.73 31.40 0.68
CA THR A 209 -20.52 30.15 1.43
C THR A 209 -20.35 28.95 0.50
N PRO A 210 -19.64 27.89 0.93
CA PRO A 210 -19.55 26.65 0.16
C PRO A 210 -20.92 26.06 -0.20
N ASN A 211 -21.86 26.05 0.75
CA ASN A 211 -23.21 25.54 0.51
C ASN A 211 -23.95 26.33 -0.59
N ALA A 212 -23.72 27.64 -0.71
CA ALA A 212 -24.30 28.44 -1.79
C ALA A 212 -23.74 28.02 -3.16
N VAL A 213 -22.43 27.78 -3.23
CA VAL A 213 -21.75 27.28 -4.45
C VAL A 213 -22.30 25.90 -4.82
N THR A 214 -22.38 24.97 -3.86
CA THR A 214 -23.01 23.64 -4.03
C THR A 214 -24.44 23.75 -4.56
N SER A 215 -25.25 24.63 -3.97
CA SER A 215 -26.66 24.78 -4.31
C SER A 215 -26.84 25.29 -5.74
N PHE A 216 -26.01 26.25 -6.16
CA PHE A 216 -25.97 26.70 -7.54
C PHE A 216 -25.46 25.60 -8.50
N GLY A 217 -24.47 24.82 -8.08
CA GLY A 217 -24.02 23.63 -8.78
C GLY A 217 -25.15 22.64 -9.04
N LEU A 218 -26.01 22.39 -8.04
CA LEU A 218 -27.19 21.51 -8.19
C LEU A 218 -28.20 22.03 -9.23
N LEU A 219 -28.43 23.35 -9.29
CA LEU A 219 -29.28 23.94 -10.33
C LEU A 219 -28.71 23.69 -11.73
N LEU A 220 -27.39 23.79 -11.90
CA LEU A 220 -26.72 23.44 -13.15
C LEU A 220 -26.82 21.93 -13.44
N VAL A 221 -26.81 21.06 -12.43
CA VAL A 221 -27.03 19.61 -12.62
C VAL A 221 -28.39 19.35 -13.26
N LEU A 222 -29.44 19.94 -12.70
CA LEU A 222 -30.81 19.80 -13.19
C LEU A 222 -30.98 20.45 -14.55
N GLY A 223 -30.45 21.67 -14.74
CA GLY A 223 -30.50 22.40 -16.01
C GLY A 223 -29.79 21.65 -17.14
N ALA A 224 -28.61 21.08 -16.87
CA ALA A 224 -27.90 20.27 -17.85
C ALA A 224 -28.67 18.99 -18.22
N GLY A 225 -29.25 18.31 -17.22
CA GLY A 225 -30.10 17.14 -17.46
C GLY A 225 -31.30 17.44 -18.34
N PHE A 226 -32.00 18.55 -18.06
CA PHE A 226 -33.12 19.01 -18.88
C PHE A 226 -32.67 19.38 -20.31
N ALA A 227 -31.54 20.09 -20.45
CA ALA A 227 -30.99 20.43 -21.76
C ALA A 227 -30.61 19.18 -22.57
N PHE A 228 -30.02 18.16 -21.93
CA PHE A 228 -29.73 16.87 -22.58
C PHE A 228 -31.01 16.17 -23.01
N TRP A 229 -32.04 16.12 -22.16
CA TRP A 229 -33.32 15.52 -22.52
C TRP A 229 -34.01 16.19 -23.72
N GLN A 230 -33.86 17.50 -23.86
CA GLN A 230 -34.37 18.27 -25.01
C GLN A 230 -33.47 18.21 -26.25
N GLY A 231 -32.34 17.49 -26.19
CA GLY A 231 -31.36 17.41 -27.29
C GLY A 231 -30.47 18.65 -27.46
N HIS A 232 -30.50 19.60 -26.53
CA HIS A 232 -29.64 20.79 -26.51
C HIS A 232 -28.24 20.46 -25.93
N TYR A 233 -27.51 19.58 -26.62
CA TYR A 233 -26.26 18.99 -26.12
C TYR A 233 -25.18 20.01 -25.75
N ALA A 234 -24.97 21.04 -26.58
CA ALA A 234 -23.95 22.06 -26.34
C ALA A 234 -24.24 22.88 -25.06
N LEU A 235 -25.51 23.28 -24.85
CA LEU A 235 -25.94 24.00 -23.66
C LEU A 235 -25.80 23.13 -22.40
N GLY A 236 -26.23 21.87 -22.48
CA GLY A 236 -26.10 20.92 -21.38
C GLY A 236 -24.64 20.68 -21.01
N LEU A 237 -23.73 20.57 -22.00
CA LEU A 237 -22.29 20.48 -21.76
C LEU A 237 -21.71 21.75 -21.13
N ALA A 238 -22.13 22.92 -21.59
CA ALA A 238 -21.68 24.19 -21.00
C ALA A 238 -22.06 24.28 -19.51
N MET A 239 -23.33 24.00 -19.19
CA MET A 239 -23.79 23.91 -17.80
C MET A 239 -23.03 22.85 -17.01
N GLY A 240 -22.81 21.67 -17.61
CA GLY A 240 -22.09 20.58 -17.00
C GLY A 240 -20.64 20.92 -16.68
N TRP A 241 -19.92 21.56 -17.59
CA TRP A 241 -18.53 22.00 -17.36
C TRP A 241 -18.43 23.07 -16.28
N VAL A 242 -19.32 24.07 -16.28
CA VAL A 242 -19.39 25.09 -15.21
C VAL A 242 -19.66 24.41 -13.86
N MET A 243 -20.59 23.47 -13.80
CA MET A 243 -20.87 22.69 -12.60
C MET A 243 -19.62 21.94 -12.11
N THR A 244 -18.88 21.26 -12.99
CA THR A 244 -17.66 20.52 -12.59
C THR A 244 -16.56 21.42 -12.04
N TRP A 245 -16.50 22.67 -12.50
CA TRP A 245 -15.59 23.68 -11.98
C TRP A 245 -16.05 24.13 -10.57
N LEU A 246 -17.35 24.38 -10.38
CA LEU A 246 -17.91 24.77 -9.08
C LEU A 246 -17.77 23.68 -8.01
N ASP A 247 -17.91 22.40 -8.37
CA ASP A 247 -17.63 21.22 -7.51
C ASP A 247 -16.14 21.13 -7.09
N THR A 248 -15.25 21.81 -7.81
CA THR A 248 -13.87 21.99 -7.34
C THR A 248 -13.77 23.20 -6.40
N VAL A 249 -14.57 24.25 -6.63
CA VAL A 249 -14.55 25.49 -5.84
C VAL A 249 -15.17 25.26 -4.45
N ASP A 250 -16.37 24.70 -4.34
CA ASP A 250 -17.08 24.50 -3.07
C ASP A 250 -16.28 23.68 -2.04
N GLY A 251 -15.76 22.52 -2.43
CA GLY A 251 -15.02 21.62 -1.56
C GLY A 251 -13.66 22.20 -1.21
N LYS A 252 -13.08 23.09 -2.04
CA LYS A 252 -11.84 23.80 -1.71
C LYS A 252 -12.11 24.97 -0.78
N LEU A 253 -13.14 25.75 -1.08
CA LEU A 253 -13.62 26.86 -0.26
C LEU A 253 -13.92 26.38 1.15
N ALA A 254 -14.70 25.31 1.30
CA ALA A 254 -15.03 24.72 2.60
C ALA A 254 -13.81 24.32 3.43
N ARG A 255 -12.73 23.83 2.78
CA ARG A 255 -11.49 23.45 3.47
C ARG A 255 -10.65 24.65 3.86
N VAL A 256 -10.47 25.62 2.96
CA VAL A 256 -9.66 26.81 3.27
C VAL A 256 -10.38 27.77 4.21
N THR A 257 -11.71 27.80 4.28
CA THR A 257 -12.49 28.61 5.22
C THR A 257 -12.95 27.86 6.48
N VAL A 258 -12.64 26.56 6.58
CA VAL A 258 -13.01 25.68 7.70
C VAL A 258 -14.54 25.60 7.90
N GLN A 259 -15.29 25.52 6.81
CA GLN A 259 -16.75 25.45 6.78
C GLN A 259 -17.29 24.09 6.28
N SER A 260 -16.51 23.01 6.42
CA SER A 260 -16.98 21.67 6.08
C SER A 260 -18.16 21.27 6.99
N SER A 261 -19.33 21.06 6.40
CA SER A 261 -20.51 20.57 7.10
C SER A 261 -20.81 19.11 6.73
N ARG A 262 -21.37 18.33 7.68
CA ARG A 262 -21.77 16.94 7.42
C ARG A 262 -22.87 16.84 6.35
N ILE A 263 -23.81 17.78 6.38
CA ILE A 263 -24.93 17.85 5.43
C ILE A 263 -24.42 18.24 4.04
N GLY A 264 -23.57 19.26 3.92
CA GLY A 264 -22.96 19.65 2.65
C GLY A 264 -22.16 18.51 2.02
N HIS A 265 -21.30 17.84 2.82
CA HIS A 265 -20.55 16.68 2.32
C HIS A 265 -21.45 15.51 1.89
N LEU A 266 -22.60 15.29 2.55
CA LEU A 266 -23.56 14.26 2.17
C LEU A 266 -24.29 14.62 0.86
N MET A 267 -24.69 15.88 0.71
CA MET A 267 -25.35 16.38 -0.51
C MET A 267 -24.39 16.33 -1.70
N ASP A 268 -23.17 16.87 -1.58
CA ASP A 268 -22.14 16.85 -2.62
C ASP A 268 -21.84 15.41 -3.06
N HIS A 269 -21.52 14.55 -2.08
CA HIS A 269 -21.11 13.18 -2.38
C HIS A 269 -22.25 12.33 -2.95
N GLY A 270 -23.48 12.53 -2.49
CA GLY A 270 -24.66 11.80 -2.95
C GLY A 270 -25.04 12.18 -4.38
N VAL A 271 -25.10 13.48 -4.68
CA VAL A 271 -25.44 13.98 -6.02
C VAL A 271 -24.39 13.56 -7.03
N ASP A 272 -23.10 13.69 -6.72
CA ASP A 272 -21.99 13.26 -7.58
C ASP A 272 -21.93 11.74 -7.83
N LEU A 273 -22.43 10.97 -6.88
CA LEU A 273 -22.50 9.53 -7.04
C LEU A 273 -23.62 9.13 -8.00
N ILE A 274 -24.72 9.86 -8.03
CA ILE A 274 -25.95 9.44 -8.69
C ILE A 274 -26.15 10.10 -10.06
N HIS A 275 -25.92 11.41 -10.22
CA HIS A 275 -26.32 12.12 -11.43
C HIS A 275 -25.64 11.70 -12.75
N PRO A 276 -24.36 11.24 -12.81
CA PRO A 276 -23.69 11.09 -14.10
C PRO A 276 -24.38 10.08 -15.05
N PRO A 277 -24.77 8.87 -14.61
CA PRO A 277 -25.56 7.96 -15.45
C PRO A 277 -26.87 8.56 -15.96
N PHE A 278 -27.57 9.38 -15.16
CA PHE A 278 -28.82 10.03 -15.60
C PHE A 278 -28.59 10.99 -16.75
N TRP A 279 -27.53 11.81 -16.70
CA TRP A 279 -27.17 12.67 -17.83
C TRP A 279 -26.94 11.87 -19.11
N TYR A 280 -26.24 10.74 -19.02
CA TYR A 280 -25.96 9.91 -20.19
C TYR A 280 -27.22 9.25 -20.76
N VAL A 281 -28.14 8.81 -19.90
CA VAL A 281 -29.44 8.26 -20.33
C VAL A 281 -30.30 9.35 -20.96
N LEU A 282 -30.40 10.54 -20.34
CA LEU A 282 -31.18 11.65 -20.88
C LEU A 282 -30.62 12.12 -22.24
N TRP A 283 -29.29 12.15 -22.38
CA TRP A 283 -28.61 12.37 -23.66
C TRP A 283 -28.97 11.30 -24.69
N GLY A 284 -28.99 10.02 -24.30
CA GLY A 284 -29.34 8.93 -25.20
C GLY A 284 -30.78 8.99 -25.66
N VAL A 285 -31.72 9.26 -24.75
CA VAL A 285 -33.17 9.34 -25.03
C VAL A 285 -33.49 10.45 -26.04
N SER A 286 -32.73 11.54 -26.05
CA SER A 286 -32.94 12.65 -27.00
C SER A 286 -32.35 12.40 -28.39
N LEU A 287 -31.61 11.31 -28.61
CA LEU A 287 -31.05 10.99 -29.92
C LEU A 287 -32.14 10.53 -30.88
N VAL A 288 -32.33 11.28 -31.96
CA VAL A 288 -33.25 10.91 -33.04
C VAL A 288 -32.55 9.97 -34.01
N GLY A 289 -33.14 8.79 -34.25
CA GLY A 289 -32.66 7.86 -35.28
C GLY A 289 -31.34 7.15 -34.98
N PHE A 290 -31.02 6.93 -33.70
CA PHE A 290 -29.81 6.20 -33.29
C PHE A 290 -29.68 4.86 -34.02
N GLN A 291 -28.57 4.67 -34.72
CA GLN A 291 -28.28 3.42 -35.42
C GLN A 291 -27.48 2.48 -34.50
N PRO A 292 -27.85 1.20 -34.38
CA PRO A 292 -27.10 0.24 -33.59
C PRO A 292 -25.62 0.18 -33.98
N VAL A 293 -24.73 0.22 -33.00
CA VAL A 293 -23.27 0.14 -33.21
C VAL A 293 -22.78 -1.15 -32.59
N PHE A 294 -22.02 -1.95 -33.35
CA PHE A 294 -21.61 -3.31 -32.96
C PHE A 294 -22.80 -4.24 -32.60
N GLY A 295 -23.97 -4.01 -33.20
CA GLY A 295 -25.20 -4.74 -32.88
C GLY A 295 -25.86 -4.34 -31.55
N LEU A 296 -25.34 -3.32 -30.86
CA LEU A 296 -25.92 -2.79 -29.63
C LEU A 296 -26.89 -1.65 -29.97
N ASP A 297 -28.17 -1.83 -29.60
CA ASP A 297 -29.17 -0.78 -29.66
C ASP A 297 -28.98 0.24 -28.51
N LEU A 298 -29.79 1.30 -28.52
CA LEU A 298 -29.70 2.37 -27.52
C LEU A 298 -29.95 1.85 -26.09
N ALA A 299 -30.85 0.88 -25.93
CA ALA A 299 -31.14 0.27 -24.63
C ALA A 299 -29.93 -0.49 -24.09
N ALA A 300 -29.25 -1.28 -24.94
CA ALA A 300 -28.03 -1.99 -24.58
C ALA A 300 -26.89 -1.02 -24.26
N ILE A 301 -26.74 0.08 -25.01
CA ILE A 301 -25.76 1.14 -24.74
C ILE A 301 -25.99 1.77 -23.35
N ASN A 302 -27.24 2.15 -23.04
CA ASN A 302 -27.60 2.69 -21.73
C ASN A 302 -27.37 1.67 -20.60
N GLY A 303 -27.73 0.40 -20.83
CA GLY A 303 -27.48 -0.69 -19.90
C GLY A 303 -25.98 -0.89 -19.61
N LEU A 304 -25.13 -0.78 -20.63
CA LEU A 304 -23.67 -0.86 -20.50
C LEU A 304 -23.11 0.28 -19.65
N ILE A 305 -23.60 1.50 -19.88
CA ILE A 305 -23.21 2.69 -19.11
C ILE A 305 -23.60 2.53 -17.64
N ILE A 306 -24.87 2.24 -17.35
CA ILE A 306 -25.37 2.12 -15.97
C ILE A 306 -24.69 0.94 -15.26
N GLY A 307 -24.70 -0.24 -15.88
CA GLY A 307 -24.14 -1.47 -15.32
C GLY A 307 -22.64 -1.36 -15.07
N GLY A 308 -21.89 -0.81 -16.03
CA GLY A 308 -20.46 -0.57 -15.87
C GLY A 308 -20.15 0.48 -14.81
N TYR A 309 -20.92 1.58 -14.76
CA TYR A 309 -20.77 2.60 -13.72
C TYR A 309 -20.99 2.03 -12.32
N VAL A 310 -22.09 1.31 -12.11
CA VAL A 310 -22.41 0.68 -10.82
C VAL A 310 -21.37 -0.37 -10.48
N GLY A 311 -21.02 -1.24 -11.42
CA GLY A 311 -19.99 -2.27 -11.25
C GLY A 311 -18.64 -1.68 -10.86
N GLY A 312 -18.21 -0.62 -11.54
CA GLY A 312 -16.99 0.12 -11.20
C GLY A 312 -17.02 0.67 -9.77
N ARG A 313 -18.13 1.29 -9.33
CA ARG A 313 -18.27 1.82 -7.96
C ARG A 313 -18.28 0.73 -6.89
N VAL A 314 -18.97 -0.38 -7.17
CA VAL A 314 -18.96 -1.56 -6.29
C VAL A 314 -17.54 -2.09 -6.14
N ILE A 315 -16.81 -2.26 -7.25
CA ILE A 315 -15.42 -2.73 -7.23
C ILE A 315 -14.55 -1.80 -6.40
N GLU A 316 -14.61 -0.50 -6.60
CA GLU A 316 -13.81 0.46 -5.82
C GLU A 316 -14.09 0.35 -4.31
N GLY A 317 -15.37 0.33 -3.92
CA GLY A 317 -15.76 0.24 -2.52
C GLY A 317 -15.41 -1.10 -1.88
N VAL A 318 -15.58 -2.20 -2.61
CA VAL A 318 -15.19 -3.54 -2.18
C VAL A 318 -13.68 -3.65 -2.09
N PHE A 319 -12.93 -3.08 -3.04
CA PHE A 319 -11.47 -3.15 -3.08
C PHE A 319 -10.89 -2.44 -1.86
N ASP A 320 -11.36 -1.24 -1.55
CA ASP A 320 -10.89 -0.46 -0.38
C ASP A 320 -11.18 -1.21 0.93
N ARG A 321 -12.40 -1.72 1.11
CA ARG A 321 -12.81 -2.43 2.35
C ARG A 321 -12.16 -3.80 2.51
N LEU A 322 -12.14 -4.61 1.45
CA LEU A 322 -11.61 -5.97 1.52
C LEU A 322 -10.10 -6.00 1.46
N LEU A 323 -9.46 -5.09 0.71
CA LEU A 323 -8.04 -5.22 0.39
C LEU A 323 -7.13 -4.27 1.16
N GLY A 324 -7.66 -3.22 1.78
CA GLY A 324 -6.94 -2.37 2.74
C GLY A 324 -6.40 -1.05 2.18
N CYS A 325 -6.52 -0.82 0.87
CA CYS A 325 -6.19 0.46 0.24
C CYS A 325 -7.10 0.73 -0.98
N SER A 326 -7.16 1.98 -1.43
CA SER A 326 -7.95 2.32 -2.64
C SER A 326 -7.32 1.68 -3.86
N VAL A 327 -8.16 1.17 -4.79
CA VAL A 327 -7.69 0.59 -6.05
C VAL A 327 -6.77 1.56 -6.81
N PHE A 328 -7.10 2.85 -6.84
CA PHE A 328 -6.31 3.87 -7.54
C PHE A 328 -5.01 4.25 -6.84
N ALA A 329 -4.88 3.90 -5.56
CA ALA A 329 -3.67 4.13 -4.77
C ALA A 329 -2.81 2.86 -4.63
N TRP A 330 -3.23 1.73 -5.20
CA TRP A 330 -2.54 0.46 -4.99
C TRP A 330 -1.21 0.36 -5.74
N ARG A 331 -1.17 0.70 -7.03
CA ARG A 331 0.06 0.80 -7.84
C ARG A 331 0.08 2.09 -8.67
N PRO A 332 1.26 2.53 -9.15
CA PRO A 332 1.36 3.71 -10.01
C PRO A 332 0.47 3.65 -11.26
N PHE A 333 0.35 2.46 -11.87
CA PHE A 333 -0.56 2.23 -12.99
C PHE A 333 -2.00 2.67 -12.67
N ASP A 334 -2.50 2.33 -11.49
CA ASP A 334 -3.88 2.64 -11.09
C ASP A 334 -4.09 4.15 -10.91
N ALA A 335 -3.06 4.86 -10.45
CA ALA A 335 -3.08 6.32 -10.33
C ALA A 335 -3.12 7.01 -11.70
N TRP A 336 -2.32 6.53 -12.66
CA TRP A 336 -2.39 6.99 -14.06
C TRP A 336 -3.72 6.65 -14.70
N PHE A 337 -4.24 5.44 -14.47
CA PHE A 337 -5.54 5.04 -14.98
C PHE A 337 -6.67 5.90 -14.41
N ARG A 338 -6.57 6.34 -13.15
CA ARG A 338 -7.55 7.25 -12.51
C ARG A 338 -7.71 8.58 -13.24
N LEU A 339 -6.69 9.04 -13.95
CA LEU A 339 -6.74 10.26 -14.77
C LEU A 339 -7.83 10.19 -15.84
N ILE A 340 -8.00 8.99 -16.42
CA ILE A 340 -8.86 8.75 -17.58
C ILE A 340 -10.02 7.81 -17.30
N THR A 341 -10.07 7.13 -16.15
CA THR A 341 -11.16 6.17 -15.80
C THR A 341 -12.54 6.75 -16.09
N ALA A 342 -13.47 5.93 -16.62
CA ALA A 342 -14.84 6.32 -16.91
C ALA A 342 -15.57 6.92 -15.70
N ARG A 343 -15.45 8.23 -15.58
CA ARG A 343 -16.01 9.11 -14.56
C ARG A 343 -16.58 10.34 -15.26
N ARG A 344 -17.27 11.19 -14.49
CA ARG A 344 -17.94 12.40 -14.99
C ARG A 344 -17.06 13.20 -15.96
N ASN A 345 -15.91 13.70 -15.52
CA ASN A 345 -15.10 14.60 -16.36
C ASN A 345 -14.55 13.90 -17.63
N PRO A 346 -13.93 12.69 -17.58
CA PRO A 346 -13.55 11.99 -18.81
C PRO A 346 -14.72 11.70 -19.75
N ALA A 347 -15.90 11.36 -19.23
CA ALA A 347 -17.09 11.17 -20.05
C ALA A 347 -17.57 12.47 -20.71
N LEU A 348 -17.54 13.61 -19.99
CA LEU A 348 -17.85 14.91 -20.57
C LEU A 348 -16.90 15.30 -21.71
N ILE A 349 -15.62 14.89 -21.66
CA ILE A 349 -14.68 15.08 -22.79
C ILE A 349 -15.16 14.31 -24.01
N LEU A 350 -15.53 13.04 -23.86
CA LEU A 350 -16.00 12.19 -24.95
C LEU A 350 -17.31 12.74 -25.56
N LEU A 351 -18.24 13.18 -24.71
CA LEU A 351 -19.48 13.82 -25.15
C LEU A 351 -19.22 15.15 -25.85
N SER A 352 -18.30 15.97 -25.34
CA SER A 352 -17.90 17.22 -25.97
C SER A 352 -17.30 16.99 -27.35
N ALA A 353 -16.43 15.99 -27.49
CA ALA A 353 -15.85 15.60 -28.77
C ALA A 353 -16.94 15.16 -29.77
N GLY A 354 -17.92 14.38 -29.30
CA GLY A 354 -19.07 13.99 -30.12
C GLY A 354 -19.88 15.19 -30.63
N VAL A 355 -20.20 16.15 -29.76
CA VAL A 355 -20.93 17.37 -30.15
C VAL A 355 -20.12 18.23 -31.12
N ILE A 356 -18.83 18.42 -30.87
CA ILE A 356 -17.94 19.19 -31.77
C ILE A 356 -17.84 18.52 -33.14
N ALA A 357 -17.84 17.19 -33.19
CA ALA A 357 -17.83 16.43 -34.44
C ALA A 357 -19.22 16.35 -35.13
N GLY A 358 -20.26 16.99 -34.58
CA GLY A 358 -21.63 16.90 -35.09
C GLY A 358 -22.26 15.51 -34.92
N ARG A 359 -21.67 14.65 -34.07
CA ARG A 359 -22.03 13.25 -33.84
C ARG A 359 -22.25 12.97 -32.34
N PRO A 360 -23.32 13.51 -31.74
CA PRO A 360 -23.65 13.30 -30.32
C PRO A 360 -23.94 11.82 -30.01
N ASP A 361 -24.35 11.04 -31.00
CA ASP A 361 -24.50 9.58 -30.95
C ASP A 361 -23.17 8.87 -30.69
N LEU A 362 -22.12 9.22 -31.44
CA LEU A 362 -20.79 8.65 -31.27
C LEU A 362 -20.15 9.06 -29.94
N GLY A 363 -20.46 10.27 -29.44
CA GLY A 363 -20.06 10.70 -28.10
C GLY A 363 -20.60 9.77 -27.01
N LEU A 364 -21.89 9.42 -27.09
CA LEU A 364 -22.52 8.48 -26.14
C LEU A 364 -21.93 7.07 -26.26
N VAL A 365 -21.74 6.57 -27.48
CA VAL A 365 -21.10 5.26 -27.73
C VAL A 365 -19.68 5.23 -27.16
N ALA A 366 -18.91 6.30 -27.32
CA ALA A 366 -17.57 6.40 -26.73
C ALA A 366 -17.60 6.32 -25.20
N VAL A 367 -18.56 6.99 -24.53
CA VAL A 367 -18.76 6.86 -23.08
C VAL A 367 -19.09 5.43 -22.68
N ALA A 368 -19.97 4.75 -23.42
CA ALA A 368 -20.38 3.38 -23.14
C ALA A 368 -19.19 2.39 -23.25
N LEU A 369 -18.47 2.44 -24.37
CA LEU A 369 -17.29 1.61 -24.60
C LEU A 369 -16.20 1.87 -23.56
N TRP A 370 -15.93 3.13 -23.27
CA TRP A 370 -14.92 3.50 -22.28
C TRP A 370 -15.31 3.08 -20.86
N THR A 371 -16.61 3.11 -20.53
CA THR A 371 -17.16 2.59 -19.27
C THR A 371 -16.97 1.08 -19.16
N ALA A 372 -17.25 0.34 -20.23
CA ALA A 372 -17.03 -1.10 -20.26
C ALA A 372 -15.55 -1.47 -20.09
N VAL A 373 -14.67 -0.83 -20.87
CA VAL A 373 -13.19 -1.03 -20.78
C VAL A 373 -12.70 -0.68 -19.38
N SER A 374 -13.13 0.45 -18.83
CA SER A 374 -12.71 0.87 -17.49
C SER A 374 -13.14 -0.12 -16.41
N THR A 375 -14.36 -0.63 -16.50
CA THR A 375 -14.89 -1.62 -15.57
C THR A 375 -14.13 -2.94 -15.69
N ALA A 376 -13.84 -3.40 -16.92
CA ALA A 376 -13.04 -4.60 -17.16
C ALA A 376 -11.63 -4.49 -16.54
N VAL A 377 -10.96 -3.33 -16.71
CA VAL A 377 -9.68 -3.06 -16.04
C VAL A 377 -9.84 -3.17 -14.53
N LEU A 378 -10.86 -2.53 -13.93
CA LEU A 378 -11.11 -2.60 -12.49
C LEU A 378 -11.38 -4.03 -11.99
N ILE A 379 -12.09 -4.87 -12.76
CA ILE A 379 -12.30 -6.29 -12.44
C ILE A 379 -10.96 -7.03 -12.42
N VAL A 380 -10.11 -6.83 -13.43
CA VAL A 380 -8.76 -7.41 -13.47
C VAL A 380 -7.94 -6.96 -12.28
N ARG A 381 -7.99 -5.67 -11.92
CA ARG A 381 -7.30 -5.14 -10.74
C ARG A 381 -7.82 -5.75 -9.46
N MET A 382 -9.14 -5.93 -9.30
CA MET A 382 -9.74 -6.64 -8.17
C MET A 382 -9.21 -8.06 -8.05
N MET A 383 -9.21 -8.83 -9.13
CA MET A 383 -8.69 -10.21 -9.13
C MET A 383 -7.20 -10.25 -8.74
N GLN A 384 -6.39 -9.35 -9.30
CA GLN A 384 -4.98 -9.21 -8.95
C GLN A 384 -4.79 -8.80 -7.49
N GLY A 385 -5.64 -7.90 -6.98
CA GLY A 385 -5.59 -7.42 -5.60
C GLY A 385 -5.95 -8.51 -4.60
N ILE A 386 -6.99 -9.30 -4.88
CA ILE A 386 -7.35 -10.48 -4.08
C ILE A 386 -6.21 -11.49 -4.12
N ALA A 387 -5.66 -11.79 -5.30
CA ALA A 387 -4.53 -12.73 -5.44
C ALA A 387 -3.30 -12.26 -4.67
N GLN A 388 -2.95 -10.97 -4.74
CA GLN A 388 -1.84 -10.41 -3.96
C GLN A 388 -2.17 -10.42 -2.46
N ARG A 389 -3.41 -10.13 -2.05
CA ARG A 389 -3.79 -10.15 -0.64
C ARG A 389 -3.65 -11.53 -0.01
N VAL A 390 -4.09 -12.56 -0.74
CA VAL A 390 -3.95 -13.97 -0.32
C VAL A 390 -2.48 -14.36 -0.18
N ARG A 391 -1.58 -13.76 -0.99
CA ARG A 391 -0.15 -14.10 -1.03
C ARG A 391 0.76 -13.27 -0.15
N CYS A 392 0.41 -12.01 0.11
CA CYS A 392 1.27 -10.99 0.73
C CYS A 392 0.60 -10.28 1.92
N GLY A 393 -0.66 -10.57 2.25
CA GLY A 393 -1.42 -9.87 3.30
C GLY A 393 -2.11 -8.60 2.81
N ALA A 394 -2.53 -7.72 3.71
CA ALA A 394 -3.25 -6.50 3.33
C ALA A 394 -2.47 -5.66 2.32
N LEU A 395 -3.17 -5.09 1.33
CA LEU A 395 -2.55 -4.23 0.33
C LEU A 395 -2.29 -2.87 0.93
N GLU A 396 -1.11 -2.33 0.64
CA GLU A 396 -0.73 -0.98 1.00
C GLU A 396 -0.68 -0.11 -0.25
N SER A 397 -0.92 1.18 -0.05
CA SER A 397 -0.76 2.19 -1.10
C SER A 397 0.69 2.25 -1.55
N TRP A 398 0.95 2.46 -2.85
CA TRP A 398 2.31 2.71 -3.32
C TRP A 398 2.88 4.05 -2.82
N LEU A 399 2.04 4.91 -2.22
CA LEU A 399 2.40 6.15 -1.54
C LEU A 399 2.55 6.00 -0.01
N ALA A 400 2.46 4.78 0.54
CA ALA A 400 2.54 4.57 2.00
C ALA A 400 3.91 4.96 2.58
N ASP A 401 4.98 4.74 1.84
CA ASP A 401 6.35 5.18 2.16
C ASP A 401 6.80 6.17 1.09
N GLY A 402 6.76 7.47 1.42
CA GLY A 402 7.05 8.55 0.48
C GLY A 402 8.47 8.49 -0.09
N ASN A 403 9.46 8.20 0.77
CA ASN A 403 10.87 8.11 0.37
C ASN A 403 11.10 6.92 -0.57
N GLN A 404 10.50 5.76 -0.25
CA GLN A 404 10.56 4.60 -1.14
C GLN A 404 9.85 4.86 -2.47
N ALA A 405 8.69 5.51 -2.44
CA ALA A 405 7.90 5.82 -3.64
C ALA A 405 8.62 6.82 -4.55
N GLN A 406 9.30 7.83 -3.99
CA GLN A 406 10.12 8.79 -4.73
C GLN A 406 11.29 8.11 -5.42
N GLN A 407 11.98 7.20 -4.74
CA GLN A 407 13.11 6.45 -5.31
C GLN A 407 12.66 5.45 -6.39
N GLN A 408 11.58 4.71 -6.13
CA GLN A 408 11.15 3.62 -7.02
C GLN A 408 10.34 4.12 -8.23
N TYR A 409 9.56 5.19 -8.07
CA TYR A 409 8.63 5.70 -9.09
C TYR A 409 8.68 7.24 -9.20
N PRO A 410 9.85 7.84 -9.54
CA PRO A 410 10.06 9.29 -9.43
C PRO A 410 9.09 10.13 -10.28
N ARG A 411 8.70 9.65 -11.47
CA ARG A 411 7.71 10.33 -12.32
C ARG A 411 6.32 10.32 -11.68
N SER A 412 5.82 9.14 -11.33
CA SER A 412 4.51 8.98 -10.71
C SER A 412 4.42 9.70 -9.37
N PHE A 413 5.47 9.64 -8.55
CA PHE A 413 5.55 10.32 -7.26
C PHE A 413 5.43 11.84 -7.42
N ARG A 414 6.22 12.44 -8.32
CA ARG A 414 6.09 13.88 -8.63
C ARG A 414 4.68 14.27 -9.07
N THR A 415 4.03 13.41 -9.88
CA THR A 415 2.68 13.68 -10.37
C THR A 415 1.62 13.52 -9.29
N PHE A 416 1.66 12.49 -8.46
CA PHE A 416 0.55 12.10 -7.57
C PHE A 416 0.78 12.33 -6.07
N ALA A 417 2.03 12.42 -5.61
CA ALA A 417 2.38 12.70 -4.22
C ALA A 417 2.55 14.21 -3.97
N ASN A 418 3.23 14.91 -4.88
CA ASN A 418 3.64 16.30 -4.69
C ASN A 418 2.60 17.34 -5.14
N THR A 419 1.41 17.34 -4.54
CA THR A 419 0.50 18.50 -4.72
C THR A 419 0.94 19.72 -3.90
N ARG A 420 1.88 19.55 -2.96
CA ARG A 420 2.48 20.61 -2.15
C ARG A 420 3.54 21.40 -2.94
N ALA A 421 4.48 20.71 -3.61
CA ALA A 421 5.60 21.34 -4.35
C ALA A 421 5.22 21.99 -5.69
N ALA A 422 4.08 21.64 -6.28
CA ALA A 422 3.60 22.30 -7.51
C ALA A 422 3.03 23.71 -7.25
N TYR A 423 2.72 24.06 -5.98
CA TYR A 423 2.06 25.31 -5.60
C TYR A 423 2.71 26.06 -4.44
N ALA A 424 3.52 25.40 -3.61
CA ALA A 424 4.51 26.06 -2.77
C ALA A 424 5.78 26.22 -3.61
N GLY A 425 6.22 27.46 -3.84
CA GLY A 425 7.54 27.73 -4.43
C GLY A 425 8.59 26.89 -3.68
N ALA A 426 9.53 26.34 -4.44
CA ALA A 426 10.51 25.37 -3.98
C ALA A 426 11.08 25.69 -2.59
N ALA A 427 11.01 24.71 -1.67
CA ALA A 427 11.80 24.69 -0.46
C ALA A 427 12.81 23.51 -0.55
N PRO A 428 14.03 23.66 0.01
CA PRO A 428 15.15 22.77 -0.28
C PRO A 428 15.00 21.38 0.38
N GLU A 429 15.43 20.35 -0.34
CA GLU A 429 15.70 19.02 0.20
C GLU A 429 16.88 19.10 1.19
N ALA A 430 16.66 18.82 2.47
CA ALA A 430 17.72 18.40 3.38
C ALA A 430 17.19 17.59 4.58
N ALA A 431 17.97 16.58 4.95
CA ALA A 431 18.05 15.95 6.27
C ALA A 431 17.00 14.88 6.65
N GLN A 432 16.96 13.75 5.94
CA GLN A 432 16.57 12.46 6.55
C GLN A 432 17.46 11.32 6.02
N SER A 433 18.71 11.24 6.50
CA SER A 433 19.59 10.09 6.23
C SER A 433 20.77 10.02 7.22
N SER A 434 20.48 9.81 8.50
CA SER A 434 21.45 9.29 9.48
C SER A 434 20.61 8.75 10.63
N VAL A 435 20.33 7.45 10.72
CA VAL A 435 21.16 6.45 11.37
C VAL A 435 20.87 5.07 10.74
N ARG A 436 21.80 4.50 9.97
CA ARG A 436 21.83 3.03 9.77
C ARG A 436 22.56 2.46 10.99
N SER A 437 21.95 1.53 11.73
CA SER A 437 22.58 0.93 12.92
C SER A 437 23.91 0.25 12.56
N ALA A 438 24.92 0.32 13.43
CA ALA A 438 26.24 -0.27 13.21
C ALA A 438 26.16 -1.78 12.84
N ASN A 439 25.21 -2.50 13.44
CA ASN A 439 24.92 -3.90 13.15
C ASN A 439 24.46 -4.13 11.70
N ALA A 440 23.68 -3.20 11.12
CA ALA A 440 23.25 -3.30 9.73
C ALA A 440 24.42 -3.15 8.74
N ILE A 441 25.39 -2.30 9.07
CA ILE A 441 26.61 -2.13 8.27
C ILE A 441 27.47 -3.39 8.38
N ALA A 442 27.68 -3.91 9.59
CA ALA A 442 28.43 -5.14 9.83
C ALA A 442 27.81 -6.37 9.14
N LEU A 443 26.48 -6.53 9.20
CA LEU A 443 25.77 -7.60 8.51
C LEU A 443 25.98 -7.53 6.99
N HIS A 444 25.88 -6.33 6.42
CA HIS A 444 26.05 -6.14 4.98
C HIS A 444 27.48 -6.49 4.55
N ALA A 445 28.50 -5.98 5.25
CA ALA A 445 29.90 -6.25 4.94
C ALA A 445 30.23 -7.74 5.07
N TRP A 446 29.73 -8.41 6.11
CA TRP A 446 29.95 -9.84 6.30
C TRP A 446 29.28 -10.68 5.21
N LEU A 447 28.03 -10.38 4.86
CA LEU A 447 27.32 -11.08 3.78
C LEU A 447 27.95 -10.81 2.41
N GLU A 448 28.50 -9.62 2.17
CA GLU A 448 29.21 -9.32 0.93
C GLU A 448 30.41 -10.25 0.73
N GLN A 449 31.23 -10.44 1.77
CA GLN A 449 32.36 -11.38 1.73
C GLN A 449 31.89 -12.84 1.67
N HIS A 450 30.91 -13.21 2.51
CA HIS A 450 30.49 -14.60 2.65
C HIS A 450 29.65 -15.11 1.48
N SER A 451 28.94 -14.23 0.76
CA SER A 451 28.18 -14.60 -0.43
C SER A 451 29.01 -14.60 -1.71
N ASP A 452 30.30 -14.25 -1.66
CA ASP A 452 31.13 -14.28 -2.85
C ASP A 452 31.36 -15.71 -3.35
N GLY A 453 31.06 -15.93 -4.62
CA GLY A 453 31.08 -17.24 -5.27
C GLY A 453 32.13 -17.36 -6.38
N ALA A 454 33.16 -16.52 -6.38
CA ALA A 454 34.19 -16.49 -7.42
C ALA A 454 34.86 -17.86 -7.64
N GLU A 455 35.09 -18.63 -6.58
CA GLU A 455 35.64 -19.99 -6.67
C GLU A 455 34.73 -20.93 -7.47
N PHE A 456 33.42 -20.84 -7.26
CA PHE A 456 32.44 -21.67 -7.97
C PHE A 456 32.25 -21.19 -9.40
N ALA A 457 32.34 -19.89 -9.64
CA ALA A 457 32.28 -19.32 -10.98
C ALA A 457 33.46 -19.78 -11.84
N ALA A 458 34.62 -20.07 -11.23
CA ALA A 458 35.80 -20.59 -11.90
C ALA A 458 35.73 -22.11 -12.21
N ASP A 459 34.77 -22.86 -11.63
CA ASP A 459 34.57 -24.26 -11.98
C ASP A 459 34.14 -24.36 -13.47
N PRO A 460 34.84 -25.14 -14.32
CA PRO A 460 34.53 -25.25 -15.75
C PRO A 460 33.07 -25.63 -16.05
N THR A 461 32.45 -26.42 -15.18
CA THR A 461 31.05 -26.82 -15.28
C THR A 461 30.12 -25.63 -15.06
N VAL A 462 30.37 -24.84 -14.02
CA VAL A 462 29.56 -23.67 -13.68
C VAL A 462 29.77 -22.58 -14.72
N ALA A 463 31.00 -22.34 -15.16
CA ALA A 463 31.32 -21.39 -16.22
C ALA A 463 30.56 -21.71 -17.53
N ALA A 464 30.57 -22.98 -17.97
CA ALA A 464 29.84 -23.42 -19.15
C ALA A 464 28.30 -23.21 -19.02
N LEU A 465 27.74 -23.44 -17.83
CA LEU A 465 26.33 -23.19 -17.54
C LEU A 465 26.00 -21.69 -17.49
N LEU A 466 26.90 -20.87 -16.95
CA LEU A 466 26.77 -19.40 -16.94
C LEU A 466 26.75 -18.83 -18.36
N ASP A 467 27.54 -19.38 -19.28
CA ASP A 467 27.53 -18.96 -20.68
C ASP A 467 26.21 -19.30 -21.39
N VAL A 468 25.58 -20.43 -21.05
CA VAL A 468 24.21 -20.74 -21.52
C VAL A 468 23.21 -19.72 -21.00
N LEU A 469 23.32 -19.31 -19.72
CA LEU A 469 22.44 -18.30 -19.14
C LEU A 469 22.65 -16.92 -19.76
N ARG A 470 23.90 -16.51 -20.01
CA ARG A 470 24.23 -15.26 -20.70
C ARG A 470 23.65 -15.22 -22.11
N LYS A 471 23.83 -16.29 -22.90
CA LYS A 471 23.24 -16.38 -24.24
C LYS A 471 21.72 -16.33 -24.22
N ARG A 472 21.09 -16.92 -23.21
CA ARG A 472 19.62 -16.98 -23.10
C ARG A 472 18.98 -15.65 -22.69
N PHE A 473 19.57 -14.95 -21.72
CA PHE A 473 18.97 -13.77 -21.11
C PHE A 473 19.61 -12.44 -21.56
N GLY A 474 20.78 -12.48 -22.20
CA GLY A 474 21.46 -11.31 -22.75
C GLY A 474 21.62 -10.18 -21.73
N ASP A 475 21.35 -8.96 -22.17
CA ASP A 475 21.48 -7.73 -21.36
C ASP A 475 20.50 -7.68 -20.18
N SER A 476 19.45 -8.51 -20.17
CA SER A 476 18.54 -8.59 -19.03
C SER A 476 19.16 -9.34 -17.84
N LEU A 477 20.31 -10.01 -17.97
CA LEU A 477 20.92 -10.79 -16.89
C LEU A 477 21.70 -9.90 -15.89
N SER A 478 21.16 -9.67 -14.70
CA SER A 478 21.80 -8.84 -13.66
C SER A 478 22.68 -9.64 -12.70
N ALA A 479 22.19 -10.77 -12.19
CA ALA A 479 22.96 -11.59 -11.25
C ALA A 479 22.54 -13.07 -11.28
N VAL A 480 23.46 -13.96 -10.91
CA VAL A 480 23.19 -15.40 -10.76
C VAL A 480 23.69 -15.88 -9.40
N LEU A 481 22.81 -16.55 -8.66
CA LEU A 481 23.11 -17.16 -7.38
C LEU A 481 23.05 -18.68 -7.50
N ILE A 482 23.98 -19.38 -6.85
CA ILE A 482 23.93 -20.82 -6.64
C ILE A 482 23.58 -21.14 -5.19
N TYR A 483 22.93 -22.28 -5.01
CA TYR A 483 22.57 -22.80 -3.69
C TYR A 483 22.44 -24.32 -3.71
N GLY A 484 22.23 -24.91 -2.54
CA GLY A 484 21.83 -26.31 -2.41
C GLY A 484 22.99 -27.26 -2.11
N SER A 485 22.83 -28.54 -2.48
CA SER A 485 23.77 -29.62 -2.10
C SER A 485 25.13 -29.51 -2.77
N TYR A 486 25.23 -28.78 -3.88
CA TYR A 486 26.48 -28.55 -4.58
C TYR A 486 27.48 -27.75 -3.72
N LEU A 487 27.02 -26.72 -3.00
CA LEU A 487 27.84 -25.96 -2.04
C LEU A 487 28.38 -26.83 -0.88
N ARG A 488 27.75 -27.99 -0.62
CA ARG A 488 28.13 -28.94 0.43
C ARG A 488 28.93 -30.13 -0.10
N GLY A 489 29.57 -29.99 -1.26
CA GLY A 489 30.48 -31.00 -1.83
C GLY A 489 29.83 -32.19 -2.52
N LYS A 490 28.48 -32.27 -2.62
CA LYS A 490 27.80 -33.38 -3.33
C LYS A 490 27.66 -33.08 -4.82
N ARG A 491 28.66 -33.51 -5.59
CA ARG A 491 28.76 -33.27 -7.05
C ARG A 491 27.78 -34.10 -7.92
N ASP A 492 27.14 -35.15 -7.37
CA ASP A 492 26.12 -35.98 -8.07
C ASP A 492 24.68 -35.40 -7.98
N THR A 493 24.55 -34.07 -7.90
CA THR A 493 23.26 -33.39 -7.81
C THR A 493 23.09 -32.33 -8.89
N VAL A 494 21.87 -32.16 -9.38
CA VAL A 494 21.51 -31.12 -10.35
C VAL A 494 21.85 -29.75 -9.72
N LEU A 495 22.62 -28.92 -10.41
CA LEU A 495 22.91 -27.56 -9.94
C LEU A 495 21.63 -26.73 -9.94
N ASP A 496 21.36 -26.01 -8.85
CA ASP A 496 20.24 -25.08 -8.76
C ASP A 496 20.76 -23.63 -8.83
N PHE A 497 20.39 -22.92 -9.90
CA PHE A 497 20.63 -21.50 -10.10
C PHE A 497 19.38 -20.68 -9.81
N TYR A 498 19.58 -19.51 -9.22
CA TYR A 498 18.64 -18.40 -9.27
C TYR A 498 19.18 -17.30 -10.18
N VAL A 499 18.39 -16.92 -11.16
CA VAL A 499 18.74 -15.92 -12.16
C VAL A 499 17.92 -14.67 -11.92
N LEU A 500 18.60 -13.58 -11.59
CA LEU A 500 18.01 -12.28 -11.34
C LEU A 500 18.14 -11.43 -12.60
N LEU A 501 17.00 -11.08 -13.17
CA LEU A 501 16.91 -10.28 -14.38
C LEU A 501 16.65 -8.80 -14.05
N GLU A 502 17.14 -7.85 -14.84
CA GLU A 502 16.79 -6.44 -14.64
C GLU A 502 15.30 -6.21 -14.92
N ASP A 503 14.84 -6.84 -15.99
CA ASP A 503 13.46 -6.84 -16.44
C ASP A 503 13.12 -8.15 -17.17
N TYR A 504 11.87 -8.28 -17.59
CA TYR A 504 11.37 -9.48 -18.27
C TYR A 504 11.42 -9.38 -19.81
N ARG A 505 12.19 -8.45 -20.40
CA ARG A 505 12.24 -8.29 -21.87
C ARG A 505 12.78 -9.52 -22.59
N ALA A 506 13.69 -10.26 -21.96
CA ALA A 506 14.21 -11.53 -22.47
C ALA A 506 13.21 -12.69 -22.40
N LEU A 507 12.02 -12.50 -21.81
CA LEU A 507 10.99 -13.54 -21.68
C LEU A 507 9.82 -13.28 -22.64
N PRO A 508 9.23 -14.33 -23.24
CA PRO A 508 7.96 -14.21 -23.94
C PRO A 508 6.87 -13.66 -23.01
N TRP A 509 5.94 -12.87 -23.55
CA TRP A 509 4.91 -12.17 -22.78
C TRP A 509 4.10 -13.09 -21.83
N TRP A 510 3.80 -14.32 -22.25
CA TRP A 510 3.06 -15.28 -21.44
C TRP A 510 3.89 -15.82 -20.27
N GLN A 511 5.21 -15.99 -20.45
CA GLN A 511 6.13 -16.36 -19.37
C GLN A 511 6.28 -15.21 -18.36
N THR A 512 6.26 -13.97 -18.83
CA THR A 512 6.24 -12.77 -17.99
C THR A 512 4.97 -12.72 -17.15
N MET A 513 3.81 -13.00 -17.75
CA MET A 513 2.55 -13.12 -17.00
C MET A 513 2.60 -14.25 -15.98
N LEU A 514 3.08 -15.45 -16.36
CA LEU A 514 3.23 -16.56 -15.42
C LEU A 514 4.19 -16.23 -14.28
N CYS A 515 5.31 -15.55 -14.54
CA CYS A 515 6.24 -15.14 -13.50
C CYS A 515 5.62 -14.10 -12.56
N CYS A 516 4.79 -13.19 -13.08
CA CYS A 516 4.02 -12.25 -12.25
C CYS A 516 2.95 -12.94 -11.39
N ILE A 517 2.38 -14.05 -11.87
CA ILE A 517 1.37 -14.82 -11.14
C ILE A 517 2.04 -15.81 -10.19
N VAL A 518 3.06 -16.57 -10.55
CA VAL A 518 3.66 -17.61 -9.70
C VAL A 518 5.18 -17.58 -9.88
N SER A 519 5.84 -16.58 -9.30
CA SER A 519 7.30 -16.53 -9.32
C SER A 519 7.93 -17.69 -8.54
N PRO A 520 9.13 -18.16 -8.93
CA PRO A 520 9.89 -17.85 -10.15
C PRO A 520 9.50 -18.78 -11.32
N ASN A 521 9.85 -18.39 -12.56
CA ASN A 521 9.82 -19.33 -13.68
C ASN A 521 11.03 -20.27 -13.58
N VAL A 522 10.81 -21.58 -13.69
CA VAL A 522 11.87 -22.58 -13.56
C VAL A 522 12.13 -23.26 -14.89
N TYR A 523 13.38 -23.18 -15.35
CA TYR A 523 13.86 -23.78 -16.58
C TYR A 523 14.86 -24.90 -16.29
N GLN A 524 14.97 -25.83 -17.22
CA GLN A 524 16.10 -26.77 -17.29
C GLN A 524 17.09 -26.29 -18.34
N ILE A 525 18.38 -26.29 -17.99
CA ILE A 525 19.48 -26.02 -18.91
C ILE A 525 20.41 -27.23 -18.94
N LYS A 526 21.03 -27.48 -20.10
CA LYS A 526 21.92 -28.61 -20.36
C LYS A 526 23.18 -28.09 -21.03
N VAL A 527 24.33 -28.64 -20.67
CA VAL A 527 25.61 -28.37 -21.32
C VAL A 527 26.42 -29.65 -21.41
N ASP A 528 27.16 -29.84 -22.49
CA ASP A 528 28.14 -30.92 -22.61
C ASP A 528 29.50 -30.39 -22.13
N SER A 529 30.06 -31.02 -21.10
CA SER A 529 31.37 -30.65 -20.56
C SER A 529 32.17 -31.92 -20.31
N GLY A 530 33.24 -32.11 -21.09
CA GLY A 530 34.11 -33.29 -20.99
C GLY A 530 33.44 -34.61 -21.41
N GLY A 531 32.49 -34.58 -22.36
CA GLY A 531 31.79 -35.77 -22.88
C GLY A 531 30.72 -36.32 -21.94
N LYS A 532 30.32 -35.54 -20.92
CA LYS A 532 29.21 -35.84 -20.00
C LYS A 532 28.18 -34.73 -20.09
N GLU A 533 26.91 -35.10 -20.31
CA GLU A 533 25.79 -34.16 -20.27
C GLU A 533 25.52 -33.71 -18.82
N ILE A 534 25.74 -32.43 -18.55
CA ILE A 534 25.47 -31.81 -17.26
C ILE A 534 24.15 -31.05 -17.31
N ARG A 535 23.28 -31.30 -16.33
CA ARG A 535 21.97 -30.67 -16.23
C ARG A 535 21.92 -29.74 -15.03
N ALA A 536 21.37 -28.55 -15.22
CA ALA A 536 21.08 -27.62 -14.14
C ALA A 536 19.65 -27.07 -14.23
N LYS A 537 19.14 -26.66 -13.09
CA LYS A 537 17.86 -26.00 -12.94
C LYS A 537 18.09 -24.51 -12.73
N CYS A 538 17.34 -23.68 -13.43
CA CYS A 538 17.45 -22.23 -13.37
C CYS A 538 16.09 -21.62 -13.02
N ALA A 539 15.98 -21.00 -11.84
CA ALA A 539 14.81 -20.24 -11.42
C ALA A 539 15.01 -18.75 -11.74
N ALA A 540 14.28 -18.20 -12.71
CA ALA A 540 14.40 -16.81 -13.12
C ALA A 540 13.26 -15.92 -12.59
N LEU A 541 13.62 -14.71 -12.16
CA LEU A 541 12.72 -13.63 -11.79
C LEU A 541 13.45 -12.28 -11.90
N SER A 542 12.72 -11.16 -11.92
CA SER A 542 13.39 -9.86 -11.91
C SER A 542 13.97 -9.52 -10.53
N LEU A 543 15.08 -8.77 -10.51
CA LEU A 543 15.76 -8.32 -9.29
C LEU A 543 14.82 -7.50 -8.40
N GLY A 544 14.04 -6.59 -8.99
CA GLY A 544 13.01 -5.85 -8.25
C GLY A 544 11.85 -6.72 -7.72
N CYS A 545 11.59 -7.88 -8.33
CA CYS A 545 10.65 -8.86 -7.78
C CYS A 545 11.28 -9.63 -6.61
N PHE A 546 12.53 -10.03 -6.77
CA PHE A 546 13.30 -10.73 -5.75
C PHE A 546 13.44 -9.88 -4.46
N GLU A 547 13.89 -8.63 -4.57
CA GLU A 547 14.04 -7.69 -3.44
C GLU A 547 12.73 -7.52 -2.66
N ARG A 548 11.60 -7.40 -3.37
CA ARG A 548 10.27 -7.31 -2.74
C ARG A 548 9.88 -8.62 -2.07
N ALA A 549 10.14 -9.76 -2.71
CA ALA A 549 9.73 -11.05 -2.22
C ALA A 549 10.46 -11.43 -0.91
N VAL A 550 11.77 -11.19 -0.83
CA VAL A 550 12.52 -11.47 0.40
C VAL A 550 12.18 -10.54 1.56
N ARG A 551 11.67 -9.32 1.29
CA ARG A 551 11.32 -8.35 2.33
C ARG A 551 9.88 -8.47 2.83
N ARG A 552 8.93 -8.77 1.94
CA ARG A 552 7.48 -8.59 2.23
C ARG A 552 6.59 -9.76 1.82
N ASP A 553 7.09 -10.80 1.15
CA ASP A 553 6.23 -11.91 0.73
C ASP A 553 5.63 -12.61 1.96
N PHE A 554 4.33 -12.93 1.93
CA PHE A 554 3.72 -13.65 3.05
C PHE A 554 4.03 -15.14 2.98
N HIS A 555 4.23 -15.70 1.79
CA HIS A 555 4.71 -17.08 1.65
C HIS A 555 6.22 -17.19 1.93
N SER A 556 6.66 -18.30 2.54
CA SER A 556 8.04 -18.47 3.02
C SER A 556 9.11 -18.72 1.97
N TYR A 557 8.71 -18.98 0.73
CA TYR A 557 9.58 -19.50 -0.32
C TYR A 557 10.88 -18.71 -0.52
N PHE A 558 10.81 -17.39 -0.65
CA PHE A 558 11.98 -16.56 -0.95
C PHE A 558 12.80 -16.28 0.31
N TRP A 559 12.22 -15.61 1.30
CA TRP A 559 13.00 -15.24 2.49
C TRP A 559 13.57 -16.46 3.23
N ALA A 560 12.87 -17.60 3.28
CA ALA A 560 13.43 -18.79 3.94
C ALA A 560 14.58 -19.43 3.14
N ARG A 561 14.53 -19.38 1.81
CA ARG A 561 15.61 -19.93 0.95
C ARG A 561 16.85 -19.05 0.98
N PHE A 562 16.67 -17.73 0.96
CA PHE A 562 17.75 -16.75 0.86
C PHE A 562 18.24 -16.23 2.22
N ALA A 563 17.60 -16.62 3.31
CA ALA A 563 18.19 -16.54 4.64
C ALA A 563 19.26 -17.62 4.89
N GLN A 564 19.23 -18.71 4.11
CA GLN A 564 20.25 -19.75 4.12
C GLN A 564 21.44 -19.35 3.24
N PRO A 565 22.63 -19.95 3.45
CA PRO A 565 23.81 -19.73 2.61
C PRO A 565 23.52 -19.86 1.12
N SER A 566 23.99 -18.87 0.36
CA SER A 566 23.94 -18.80 -1.10
C SER A 566 25.15 -18.02 -1.62
N LYS A 567 25.62 -18.36 -2.83
CA LYS A 567 26.82 -17.76 -3.42
C LYS A 567 26.48 -17.05 -4.73
N ILE A 568 26.98 -15.83 -4.89
CA ILE A 568 26.85 -15.01 -6.10
C ILE A 568 27.98 -15.41 -7.05
N VAL A 569 27.63 -16.11 -8.14
CA VAL A 569 28.59 -16.59 -9.15
C VAL A 569 28.69 -15.67 -10.36
N TYR A 570 27.72 -14.78 -10.54
CA TYR A 570 27.74 -13.76 -11.57
C TYR A 570 27.00 -12.52 -11.09
N CYS A 571 27.53 -11.35 -11.41
CA CYS A 571 26.88 -10.07 -11.27
C CYS A 571 27.43 -9.12 -12.34
N ASN A 572 26.57 -8.28 -12.93
CA ASN A 572 26.97 -7.35 -13.99
C ASN A 572 27.80 -6.17 -13.47
N ASP A 573 27.52 -5.67 -12.26
CA ASP A 573 28.19 -4.53 -11.65
C ASP A 573 28.12 -4.55 -10.11
N GLN A 574 28.92 -3.70 -9.45
CA GLN A 574 28.98 -3.62 -7.99
C GLN A 574 27.67 -3.09 -7.35
N THR A 575 26.91 -2.26 -8.06
CA THR A 575 25.63 -1.73 -7.57
C THR A 575 24.61 -2.87 -7.43
N THR A 576 24.53 -3.73 -8.44
CA THR A 576 23.69 -4.93 -8.45
C THR A 576 24.15 -5.91 -7.38
N ARG A 577 25.46 -6.08 -7.16
CA ARG A 577 25.98 -6.91 -6.06
C ARG A 577 25.50 -6.39 -4.70
N ASN A 578 25.64 -5.08 -4.44
CA ASN A 578 25.17 -4.46 -3.21
C ASN A 578 23.66 -4.63 -2.99
N ARG A 579 22.86 -4.51 -4.07
CA ARG A 579 21.41 -4.75 -4.04
C ARG A 579 21.09 -6.20 -3.64
N VAL A 580 21.78 -7.18 -4.22
CA VAL A 580 21.61 -8.60 -3.89
C VAL A 580 22.01 -8.89 -2.44
N VAL A 581 23.15 -8.38 -1.98
CA VAL A 581 23.61 -8.54 -0.58
C VAL A 581 22.60 -7.93 0.40
N THR A 582 22.10 -6.73 0.10
CA THR A 582 21.02 -6.10 0.88
C THR A 582 19.75 -6.96 0.89
N ALA A 583 19.41 -7.61 -0.23
CA ALA A 583 18.27 -8.52 -0.31
C ALA A 583 18.46 -9.78 0.55
N LEU A 584 19.68 -10.36 0.60
CA LEU A 584 20.01 -11.49 1.49
C LEU A 584 19.88 -11.10 2.97
N ALA A 585 20.38 -9.93 3.37
CA ALA A 585 20.22 -9.41 4.73
C ALA A 585 18.73 -9.25 5.11
N ASN A 586 17.93 -8.69 4.20
CA ASN A 586 16.49 -8.55 4.39
C ASN A 586 15.77 -9.90 4.46
N ALA A 587 16.21 -10.91 3.69
CA ALA A 587 15.69 -12.27 3.74
C ALA A 587 15.85 -12.87 5.14
N ALA A 588 17.07 -12.78 5.72
CA ALA A 588 17.36 -13.29 7.05
C ALA A 588 16.55 -12.59 8.15
N ARG A 589 16.46 -11.24 8.10
CA ARG A 589 15.62 -10.47 9.04
C ARG A 589 14.15 -10.82 8.95
N THR A 590 13.62 -10.92 7.73
CA THR A 590 12.22 -11.26 7.49
C THR A 590 11.93 -12.68 7.95
N PHE A 591 12.84 -13.62 7.66
CA PHE A 591 12.67 -15.00 8.04
C PHE A 591 12.54 -15.18 9.55
N ILE A 592 13.53 -14.68 10.31
CA ILE A 592 13.51 -14.78 11.77
C ILE A 592 12.34 -13.99 12.34
N GLY A 593 12.13 -12.74 11.94
CA GLY A 593 11.03 -11.91 12.45
C GLY A 593 9.64 -12.54 12.26
N ARG A 594 9.42 -13.28 11.16
CA ARG A 594 8.15 -14.01 10.92
C ARG A 594 8.07 -15.34 11.66
N ALA A 595 9.19 -15.95 12.01
CA ALA A 595 9.23 -17.22 12.74
C ALA A 595 9.06 -17.03 14.27
N LEU A 596 9.61 -15.96 14.85
CA LEU A 596 9.61 -15.74 16.31
C LEU A 596 8.26 -15.99 17.01
N PRO A 597 7.09 -15.55 16.48
CA PRO A 597 5.82 -15.73 17.18
C PRO A 597 5.37 -17.18 17.37
N VAL A 598 5.92 -18.13 16.60
CA VAL A 598 5.57 -19.56 16.68
C VAL A 598 6.65 -20.43 17.31
N LEU A 599 7.79 -19.82 17.67
CA LEU A 599 8.90 -20.50 18.33
C LEU A 599 8.77 -20.40 19.87
N PRO A 600 9.45 -21.28 20.62
CA PRO A 600 9.53 -21.18 22.08
C PRO A 600 10.04 -19.81 22.56
N PRO A 601 9.75 -19.39 23.80
CA PRO A 601 10.26 -18.13 24.36
C PRO A 601 11.78 -18.11 24.57
N SER A 602 12.38 -19.24 24.91
CA SER A 602 13.83 -19.38 25.10
C SER A 602 14.33 -20.49 24.18
N LEU A 603 15.44 -20.23 23.49
CA LEU A 603 15.97 -21.10 22.46
C LEU A 603 17.44 -20.82 22.16
N SER A 604 18.16 -21.86 21.72
CA SER A 604 19.52 -21.70 21.19
C SER A 604 19.50 -21.14 19.77
N THR A 605 20.64 -20.64 19.27
CA THR A 605 20.80 -20.27 17.85
C THR A 605 20.43 -21.44 16.94
N HIS A 606 20.87 -22.65 17.26
CA HIS A 606 20.53 -23.85 16.49
C HIS A 606 19.00 -24.05 16.43
N ASP A 607 18.32 -24.02 17.57
CA ASP A 607 16.87 -24.26 17.64
C ASP A 607 16.05 -23.14 16.99
N LEU A 608 16.56 -21.91 17.00
CA LEU A 608 15.98 -20.76 16.28
C LEU A 608 15.89 -21.04 14.79
N TRP A 609 17.02 -21.41 14.18
CA TRP A 609 17.08 -21.64 12.74
C TRP A 609 16.43 -22.95 12.33
N ALA A 610 16.68 -24.05 13.06
CA ALA A 610 16.07 -25.35 12.78
C ALA A 610 14.54 -25.30 12.96
N GLY A 611 14.06 -24.68 14.04
CA GLY A 611 12.64 -24.48 14.31
C GLY A 611 11.97 -23.60 13.26
N ALA A 612 12.59 -22.47 12.90
CA ALA A 612 12.08 -21.60 11.85
C ALA A 612 11.99 -22.34 10.50
N LEU A 613 13.03 -23.10 10.13
CA LEU A 613 13.05 -23.87 8.88
C LEU A 613 11.97 -24.95 8.89
N LEU A 614 11.74 -25.64 10.00
CA LEU A 614 10.69 -26.64 10.12
C LEU A 614 9.30 -26.10 9.77
N HIS A 615 8.98 -24.87 10.20
CA HIS A 615 7.72 -24.22 9.84
C HIS A 615 7.61 -23.93 8.33
N THR A 616 8.72 -23.58 7.68
CA THR A 616 8.75 -23.33 6.23
C THR A 616 8.60 -24.62 5.42
N TYR A 617 9.29 -25.70 5.83
CA TYR A 617 9.19 -27.01 5.17
C TYR A 617 7.78 -27.60 5.31
N ARG A 618 7.11 -27.39 6.45
CA ARG A 618 5.70 -27.78 6.64
C ARG A 618 4.71 -26.99 5.78
N SER A 619 5.15 -25.86 5.21
CA SER A 619 4.31 -24.98 4.39
C SER A 619 4.36 -25.30 2.90
N GLU A 620 5.25 -26.19 2.47
CA GLU A 620 5.42 -26.59 1.06
C GLU A 620 5.21 -28.11 0.90
N LEU A 621 4.77 -28.54 -0.29
CA LEU A 621 4.74 -29.97 -0.61
C LEU A 621 6.16 -30.42 -0.96
N ARG A 622 6.91 -30.89 0.03
CA ARG A 622 8.29 -31.38 -0.14
C ARG A 622 8.44 -32.82 0.32
N VAL A 623 9.29 -33.55 -0.39
CA VAL A 623 9.70 -34.91 -0.05
C VAL A 623 11.12 -34.86 0.46
N GLU A 624 11.30 -34.87 1.76
CA GLU A 624 12.62 -34.84 2.41
C GLU A 624 12.71 -35.95 3.46
N LYS A 625 13.93 -36.42 3.72
CA LYS A 625 14.17 -37.41 4.77
C LYS A 625 13.99 -36.77 6.16
N PRO A 626 13.51 -37.51 7.18
CA PRO A 626 13.57 -37.06 8.58
C PRO A 626 15.01 -36.67 8.96
N GLY A 627 15.19 -35.63 9.79
CA GLY A 627 16.51 -35.14 10.20
C GLY A 627 17.22 -34.24 9.17
N ARG A 628 16.58 -33.94 8.02
CA ARG A 628 17.19 -33.14 6.96
C ARG A 628 17.35 -31.67 7.32
N ILE A 629 16.49 -31.12 8.19
CA ILE A 629 16.52 -29.69 8.54
C ILE A 629 17.66 -29.41 9.50
N GLU A 630 17.81 -30.28 10.49
CA GLU A 630 18.91 -30.30 11.46
C GLU A 630 20.24 -30.42 10.70
N ALA A 631 20.36 -31.41 9.81
CA ALA A 631 21.53 -31.58 8.95
C ALA A 631 21.81 -30.40 7.98
N LEU A 632 20.86 -29.49 7.75
CA LEU A 632 21.11 -28.26 6.98
C LEU A 632 21.73 -27.17 7.86
N VAL A 633 21.30 -27.07 9.12
CA VAL A 633 21.85 -26.10 10.08
C VAL A 633 23.23 -26.55 10.54
N ASP A 634 23.39 -27.85 10.82
CA ASP A 634 24.65 -28.47 11.25
C ASP A 634 25.76 -28.41 10.17
N ALA A 635 25.39 -28.21 8.92
CA ALA A 635 26.36 -28.11 7.83
C ALA A 635 27.13 -26.78 7.85
N GLU A 636 26.54 -25.70 8.38
CA GLU A 636 27.14 -24.36 8.41
C GLU A 636 26.81 -23.61 9.72
N PRO A 637 27.21 -24.14 10.90
CA PRO A 637 26.85 -23.55 12.20
C PRO A 637 27.39 -22.13 12.37
N GLU A 638 28.61 -21.86 11.90
CA GLU A 638 29.26 -20.54 12.01
C GLU A 638 28.51 -19.43 11.26
N TYR A 639 27.86 -19.77 10.14
CA TYR A 639 27.01 -18.82 9.40
C TYR A 639 25.86 -18.34 10.29
N TYR A 640 25.16 -19.27 10.92
CA TYR A 640 24.00 -18.95 11.75
C TYR A 640 24.40 -18.25 13.06
N ARG A 641 25.51 -18.65 13.68
CA ARG A 641 26.07 -17.96 14.87
C ARG A 641 26.44 -16.52 14.57
N THR A 642 27.03 -16.25 13.42
CA THR A 642 27.48 -14.89 13.06
C THR A 642 26.31 -14.00 12.65
N VAL A 643 25.38 -14.51 11.83
CA VAL A 643 24.28 -13.71 11.30
C VAL A 643 23.28 -13.31 12.38
N THR A 644 22.94 -14.21 13.30
CA THR A 644 21.87 -14.01 14.30
C THR A 644 22.00 -12.71 15.11
N PRO A 645 23.13 -12.41 15.78
CA PRO A 645 23.30 -11.15 16.52
C PRO A 645 23.24 -9.91 15.63
N LEU A 646 23.68 -10.02 14.36
CA LEU A 646 23.72 -8.91 13.42
C LEU A 646 22.35 -8.57 12.78
N LEU A 647 21.34 -9.43 12.97
CA LEU A 647 19.99 -9.18 12.45
C LEU A 647 19.30 -8.00 13.14
N ASP A 648 19.66 -7.70 14.39
CA ASP A 648 19.17 -6.55 15.16
C ASP A 648 17.62 -6.51 15.22
N ILE A 649 17.02 -7.65 15.58
CA ILE A 649 15.55 -7.80 15.65
C ILE A 649 15.09 -7.45 17.07
N PRO A 650 14.29 -6.39 17.27
CA PRO A 650 13.93 -5.93 18.62
C PRO A 650 13.27 -6.99 19.52
N ALA A 651 12.51 -7.91 18.93
CA ALA A 651 11.82 -8.99 19.64
C ALA A 651 12.71 -10.20 19.97
N LEU A 652 13.99 -10.20 19.60
CA LEU A 652 14.95 -11.26 19.88
C LEU A 652 16.13 -10.68 20.66
N GLN A 653 16.24 -11.05 21.93
CA GLN A 653 17.25 -10.54 22.84
C GLN A 653 18.16 -11.69 23.33
N PRO A 654 19.44 -11.44 23.66
CA PRO A 654 20.26 -12.43 24.36
C PRO A 654 19.60 -12.88 25.66
N ALA A 655 19.71 -14.16 26.02
CA ALA A 655 19.15 -14.67 27.25
C ALA A 655 19.86 -14.07 28.48
N ALA A 656 19.09 -13.76 29.53
CA ALA A 656 19.62 -13.21 30.79
C ALA A 656 20.55 -14.18 31.54
N SER A 657 20.55 -15.47 31.18
CA SER A 657 21.47 -16.49 31.69
C SER A 657 22.94 -16.20 31.36
N GLY A 658 23.21 -15.33 30.37
CA GLY A 658 24.58 -15.00 29.96
C GLY A 658 25.27 -16.12 29.17
N GLU A 659 24.58 -17.23 28.89
CA GLU A 659 25.13 -18.29 28.07
C GLU A 659 25.20 -17.86 26.60
N PRO A 660 26.35 -18.06 25.93
CA PRO A 660 26.50 -17.73 24.52
C PRO A 660 25.48 -18.51 23.68
N GLU A 661 25.01 -17.89 22.60
CA GLU A 661 24.06 -18.49 21.64
C GLU A 661 22.66 -18.81 22.21
N GLN A 662 22.32 -18.33 23.41
CA GLN A 662 20.97 -18.41 23.95
C GLN A 662 20.20 -17.10 23.73
N TRP A 663 18.94 -17.24 23.30
CA TRP A 663 18.08 -16.13 22.95
C TRP A 663 16.73 -16.21 23.67
N CYS A 664 16.18 -15.05 23.98
CA CYS A 664 14.83 -14.85 24.47
C CYS A 664 13.99 -14.09 23.43
N ALA A 665 12.88 -14.68 23.03
CA ALA A 665 11.91 -14.09 22.12
C ALA A 665 10.83 -13.34 22.90
N ASP A 666 11.00 -12.01 23.04
CA ASP A 666 10.00 -11.12 23.64
C ASP A 666 8.87 -10.85 22.64
N VAL A 667 7.89 -11.76 22.64
CA VAL A 667 6.72 -11.70 21.76
C VAL A 667 5.46 -11.80 22.60
N SER A 668 4.64 -10.75 22.54
CA SER A 668 3.36 -10.69 23.25
C SER A 668 2.41 -11.83 22.90
N ALA A 669 1.54 -12.22 23.84
CA ALA A 669 0.57 -13.30 23.63
C ALA A 669 -0.33 -13.06 22.39
N GLY A 670 -0.72 -11.80 22.13
CA GLY A 670 -1.48 -11.42 20.94
C GLY A 670 -0.69 -11.58 19.64
N ALA A 671 0.60 -11.26 19.63
CA ALA A 671 1.47 -11.51 18.48
C ALA A 671 1.69 -13.01 18.24
N ARG A 672 1.84 -13.83 19.29
CA ARG A 672 1.93 -15.30 19.19
C ARG A 672 0.66 -15.92 18.58
N ARG A 673 -0.53 -15.52 19.03
CA ARG A 673 -1.81 -15.98 18.45
C ARG A 673 -1.94 -15.62 16.97
N ARG A 674 -1.65 -14.37 16.62
CA ARG A 674 -1.66 -13.91 15.21
C ARG A 674 -0.64 -14.68 14.37
N GLY A 675 0.58 -14.83 14.85
CA GLY A 675 1.63 -15.58 14.15
C GLY A 675 1.26 -17.05 13.92
N ALA A 676 0.66 -17.72 14.91
CA ALA A 676 0.15 -19.08 14.75
C ALA A 676 -0.92 -19.18 13.66
N LEU A 677 -1.85 -18.21 13.59
CA LEU A 677 -2.85 -18.12 12.54
C LEU A 677 -2.21 -17.88 11.16
N GLU A 678 -1.29 -16.92 11.07
CA GLU A 678 -0.57 -16.63 9.83
C GLU A 678 0.19 -17.85 9.32
N TRP A 679 0.87 -18.60 10.19
CA TRP A 679 1.57 -19.83 9.80
C TRP A 679 0.62 -20.97 9.41
N ARG A 680 -0.56 -21.07 10.03
CA ARG A 680 -1.62 -21.99 9.55
C ARG A 680 -2.04 -21.62 8.13
N LEU A 681 -2.27 -20.33 7.86
CA LEU A 681 -2.64 -19.85 6.54
C LEU A 681 -1.51 -20.02 5.52
N ARG A 682 -0.24 -19.75 5.91
CA ARG A 682 0.95 -19.99 5.07
C ARG A 682 1.04 -21.44 4.62
N ARG A 683 0.70 -22.41 5.49
CA ARG A 683 0.68 -23.83 5.10
C ARG A 683 -0.33 -24.14 4.01
N ILE A 684 -1.53 -23.59 4.10
CA ILE A 684 -2.58 -23.79 3.10
C ILE A 684 -2.17 -23.13 1.78
N VAL A 685 -1.81 -21.84 1.83
CA VAL A 685 -1.41 -21.06 0.66
C VAL A 685 -0.17 -21.66 0.00
N GLY A 686 0.81 -22.11 0.78
CA GLY A 686 2.06 -22.66 0.27
C GLY A 686 1.90 -24.02 -0.43
N LYS A 687 1.03 -24.89 0.07
CA LYS A 687 0.68 -26.14 -0.63
C LYS A 687 0.02 -25.84 -1.98
N VAL A 688 -0.91 -24.90 -2.03
CA VAL A 688 -1.56 -24.45 -3.28
C VAL A 688 -0.54 -23.85 -4.25
N LEU A 689 0.31 -22.93 -3.79
CA LEU A 689 1.36 -22.32 -4.61
C LEU A 689 2.38 -23.35 -5.10
N THR A 690 2.68 -24.39 -4.32
CA THR A 690 3.57 -25.47 -4.76
C THR A 690 2.98 -26.22 -5.95
N VAL A 691 1.68 -26.52 -5.93
CA VAL A 691 0.98 -27.15 -7.08
C VAL A 691 1.06 -26.25 -8.30
N PHE A 692 0.77 -24.96 -8.17
CA PHE A 692 0.87 -24.01 -9.28
C PHE A 692 2.31 -23.86 -9.82
N ARG A 693 3.33 -23.87 -8.95
CA ARG A 693 4.74 -23.85 -9.36
C ARG A 693 5.14 -25.11 -10.13
N VAL A 694 4.64 -26.27 -9.71
CA VAL A 694 4.86 -27.52 -10.45
C VAL A 694 4.14 -27.48 -11.80
N ALA A 695 2.91 -26.97 -11.85
CA ALA A 695 2.15 -26.86 -13.10
C ALA A 695 2.82 -25.90 -14.10
N THR A 696 3.32 -24.76 -13.62
CA THR A 696 4.06 -23.79 -14.44
C THR A 696 5.44 -24.32 -14.85
N ALA A 697 6.16 -25.03 -13.99
CA ALA A 697 7.41 -25.69 -14.36
C ALA A 697 7.18 -26.77 -15.43
N ALA A 698 6.05 -27.48 -15.41
CA ALA A 698 5.75 -28.52 -16.39
C ALA A 698 5.65 -27.99 -17.84
N THR A 699 5.38 -26.70 -18.04
CA THR A 699 5.37 -26.09 -19.38
C THR A 699 6.77 -25.66 -19.86
N MET A 700 7.79 -25.71 -18.99
CA MET A 700 9.15 -25.22 -19.24
C MET A 700 10.21 -26.33 -19.31
N PHE A 701 9.82 -27.58 -19.01
CA PHE A 701 10.70 -28.75 -18.98
C PHE A 701 10.38 -29.65 -20.17
N ASP A 702 11.41 -30.27 -20.77
CA ASP A 702 11.24 -31.22 -21.87
C ASP A 702 10.54 -32.52 -21.42
N ALA A 703 10.77 -32.96 -20.17
CA ALA A 703 10.21 -34.19 -19.59
C ALA A 703 9.88 -34.02 -18.08
N PRO A 704 8.85 -33.24 -17.72
CA PRO A 704 8.57 -32.86 -16.34
C PRO A 704 8.14 -34.03 -15.46
N LEU A 705 7.40 -34.99 -16.02
CA LEU A 705 6.88 -36.14 -15.27
C LEU A 705 8.01 -37.10 -14.85
N ASP A 706 8.91 -37.44 -15.78
CA ASP A 706 10.02 -38.33 -15.47
C ASP A 706 10.98 -37.70 -14.43
N TYR A 707 11.14 -36.37 -14.42
CA TYR A 707 11.90 -35.67 -13.38
C TYR A 707 11.24 -35.76 -11.99
N ILE A 708 9.92 -35.56 -11.90
CA ILE A 708 9.19 -35.67 -10.62
C ILE A 708 9.30 -37.11 -10.09
N LEU A 709 9.13 -38.11 -10.95
CA LEU A 709 9.21 -39.52 -10.57
C LEU A 709 10.62 -39.90 -10.11
N TRP A 710 11.67 -39.43 -10.81
CA TRP A 710 13.06 -39.60 -10.38
C TRP A 710 13.30 -39.00 -8.99
N LYS A 711 12.75 -37.81 -8.72
CA LYS A 711 12.90 -37.15 -7.41
C LYS A 711 12.17 -37.94 -6.31
N ILE A 712 10.97 -38.44 -6.58
CA ILE A 712 10.23 -39.28 -5.64
C ILE A 712 11.02 -40.57 -5.36
N GLU A 713 11.51 -41.25 -6.39
CA GLU A 713 12.30 -42.47 -6.26
C GLU A 713 13.56 -42.24 -5.41
N ARG A 714 14.30 -41.15 -5.64
CA ARG A 714 15.52 -40.84 -4.90
C ARG A 714 15.27 -40.60 -3.41
N HIS A 715 14.17 -39.95 -3.06
CA HIS A 715 13.89 -39.56 -1.68
C HIS A 715 13.10 -40.62 -0.89
N THR A 716 12.30 -41.44 -1.57
CA THR A 716 11.39 -42.41 -0.94
C THR A 716 11.69 -43.87 -1.29
N GLY A 717 12.53 -44.12 -2.29
CA GLY A 717 12.78 -45.45 -2.85
C GLY A 717 11.66 -45.97 -3.78
N MET A 718 10.54 -45.25 -3.92
CA MET A 718 9.38 -45.72 -4.68
C MET A 718 9.55 -45.48 -6.18
N ARG A 719 9.56 -46.57 -6.95
CA ARG A 719 9.54 -46.54 -8.42
C ARG A 719 8.13 -46.51 -8.97
N ALA A 720 7.89 -45.67 -9.97
CA ALA A 720 6.66 -45.66 -10.74
C ALA A 720 6.97 -45.51 -12.23
N LYS A 721 6.34 -46.32 -13.09
CA LYS A 721 6.51 -46.27 -14.55
C LYS A 721 5.33 -45.49 -15.17
N PRO A 722 5.54 -44.30 -15.76
CA PRO A 722 4.47 -43.55 -16.40
C PRO A 722 4.16 -44.14 -17.79
N ASN A 723 2.88 -44.06 -18.21
CA ASN A 723 2.46 -44.47 -19.55
C ASN A 723 2.69 -43.35 -20.59
N ALA A 724 2.54 -43.68 -21.88
CA ALA A 724 2.79 -42.72 -22.98
C ALA A 724 1.86 -41.49 -22.93
N LEU A 725 0.60 -41.67 -22.52
CA LEU A 725 -0.38 -40.59 -22.41
C LEU A 725 -0.02 -39.62 -21.27
N GLN A 726 0.44 -40.15 -20.14
CA GLN A 726 0.93 -39.40 -18.98
C GLN A 726 2.19 -38.60 -19.30
N ARG A 727 3.10 -39.15 -20.10
CA ARG A 727 4.28 -38.39 -20.57
C ARG A 727 3.91 -37.26 -21.51
N ARG A 728 2.94 -37.48 -22.40
CA ARG A 728 2.52 -36.49 -23.41
C ARG A 728 1.70 -35.34 -22.83
N TRP A 729 0.82 -35.62 -21.87
CA TRP A 729 -0.05 -34.61 -21.23
C TRP A 729 -0.07 -34.78 -19.70
N PRO A 730 1.06 -34.50 -19.03
CA PRO A 730 1.21 -34.80 -17.60
C PRO A 730 0.24 -34.03 -16.71
N LEU A 731 -0.11 -32.79 -17.07
CA LEU A 731 -1.07 -31.98 -16.31
C LEU A 731 -2.51 -32.52 -16.33
N VAL A 732 -2.83 -33.40 -17.29
CA VAL A 732 -4.18 -33.96 -17.46
C VAL A 732 -4.24 -35.40 -16.95
N PHE A 733 -3.24 -36.23 -17.26
CA PHE A 733 -3.33 -37.68 -17.02
C PHE A 733 -2.42 -38.22 -15.91
N ALA A 734 -1.51 -37.42 -15.33
CA ALA A 734 -0.62 -37.92 -14.28
C ALA A 734 -1.29 -37.98 -12.89
N TRP A 735 -2.48 -37.38 -12.70
CA TRP A 735 -3.15 -37.32 -11.40
C TRP A 735 -3.41 -38.69 -10.74
N PRO A 736 -3.88 -39.74 -11.43
CA PRO A 736 -4.08 -41.05 -10.80
C PRO A 736 -2.77 -41.68 -10.31
N LEU A 737 -1.68 -41.49 -11.05
CA LEU A 737 -0.34 -41.98 -10.70
C LEU A 737 0.19 -41.26 -9.45
N LEU A 738 0.10 -39.93 -9.44
CA LEU A 738 0.52 -39.09 -8.32
C LEU A 738 -0.36 -39.37 -7.08
N TRP A 739 -1.68 -39.51 -7.24
CA TRP A 739 -2.57 -39.86 -6.15
C TRP A 739 -2.25 -41.24 -5.54
N GLY A 740 -1.90 -42.22 -6.37
CA GLY A 740 -1.42 -43.52 -5.91
C GLY A 740 -0.15 -43.42 -5.07
N LEU A 741 0.81 -42.58 -5.48
CA LEU A 741 2.04 -42.31 -4.73
C LEU A 741 1.78 -41.55 -3.42
N TYR A 742 0.84 -40.58 -3.44
CA TYR A 742 0.40 -39.86 -2.24
C TYR A 742 -0.13 -40.81 -1.17
N ARG A 743 -1.05 -41.72 -1.55
CA ARG A 743 -1.65 -42.69 -0.63
C ARG A 743 -0.62 -43.67 -0.03
N ARG A 744 0.51 -43.87 -0.72
CA ARG A 744 1.65 -44.68 -0.23
C ARG A 744 2.66 -43.87 0.59
N GLY A 745 2.38 -42.60 0.86
CA GLY A 745 3.21 -41.73 1.70
C GLY A 745 4.40 -41.11 0.98
N ALA A 746 4.39 -41.05 -0.36
CA ALA A 746 5.51 -40.48 -1.13
C ALA A 746 5.69 -38.96 -0.91
N PHE A 747 4.64 -38.27 -0.47
CA PHE A 747 4.66 -36.84 -0.13
C PHE A 747 3.65 -36.58 1.01
N ARG A 748 3.93 -35.59 1.87
CA ARG A 748 3.17 -35.25 3.10
C ARG A 748 2.74 -33.77 3.12
#